data_AF-A0A0S7BHW8-F1
#
_entry.id   AF-A0A0S7BHW8-F1
#
_cell.length_a   1.000
_cell.length_b   1.000
_cell.length_c   1.000
_cell.angle_alpha   90.00
_cell.angle_beta   90.00
_cell.angle_gamma   90.00
#
_symmetry.space_group_name_H-M   'P 1'
#
loop_
_entity.id
_entity.type
_entity.pdbx_description
1 polymer ?
#
loop_
_entity_poly.entity_id
_entity_poly.type
_entity_poly.pdbx_seq_one_letter_code
_entity_poly.pdbx_strand_id
1 'polypeptide(L)'
;MIKRGKFRFIVQLGLALAFLISSAGMIPVHAQSTQTLNPSSWQTSSTGLRTTQNTYAQTAGLGFVVTSQSWPYLTLHGGVKDAGAYIGYRLMGPIGIPLGQVKVSGASGSLAAQTTDWSHNQLTYSYGGGQMQFYVSRMSAAVALQTGATSLTLFNGSLPRYAIQSDHVARLSDGAAYPKYVAYSSGGAVQVKALSSSTTSLSGLDANWALVWYGNNSHFVDTRRPLSYDWTLLTSDAYQADAPMLLVFQNKPTSIKQASGGGVELAFSSAAGVMSILPFDGRLTRSTTETESWAGGLPTAVKNKITWWAARSCEFPLSVAETYGYDAPTDTTSITENFNFLTVCSGGIRLAPLPATVALARDALPITFSGNVVDGGLSTEFGPSQGIEGVGSYTWSMSGLRDYVDNSREVQDGGVPAELTDRLNAEVQKVVSSGHYAPWIFLDGVPNHRSRGDVYWANPADGLLHLIEVADAVSDPTLRTSLVNYIKSERATYPPETVYNLSVTQGKLRGPFSTMDSIVQYYWNPKATADDTRQWSFLQDVPLYSFYALARYYSLTGEVVPASTWSKAQETLDRDMREQDWGTFYWFANYQDRRVAVENANRHFAGMIGFVRLAEMTGDSASENLGRALLLKAAAMRAGMGRYARYLGATQLTQIPASPDWMMVNRNHTFIGYLYNYSWANEYDDSRQVIYLNQFAVDLNDYNYLQEVYNHLRDDLDNPRGQDSPSLAAFRDMVPELGKFLKDWSWEDADVVVRKVQDLWPQWYAAYAEGTLGWEHNLAHPVDSFQIFMAKAWIEDATPEELGRYADISWLDDGDFFYMQKLAEAVKAYRGVAWSGSDSLTLSAIPGDGYLLLRWKIVPDQDEGYTWRIDISGPGAPSPISGLPFATRSYLITGLKNYQRYTLSISAVDSTGAAILTSPTVTGFPSDILIYLPAISKGWH
;
A
#
# COMPACT_ATOMS: atom_id res chain seq x y z
N MET A 1 -67.74 -29.84 -23.92
CA MET A 1 -68.66 -28.76 -23.51
C MET A 1 -68.60 -28.62 -22.00
N ILE A 2 -68.65 -27.38 -21.48
CA ILE A 2 -68.37 -26.93 -20.09
C ILE A 2 -66.87 -26.70 -19.81
N LYS A 3 -66.34 -25.49 -19.55
CA LYS A 3 -66.83 -24.11 -19.75
C LYS A 3 -65.59 -23.18 -19.71
N ARG A 4 -65.30 -22.49 -20.82
CA ARG A 4 -64.35 -21.36 -20.98
C ARG A 4 -64.66 -20.12 -20.08
N GLY A 5 -65.60 -20.23 -19.14
CA GLY A 5 -66.08 -19.12 -18.31
C GLY A 5 -65.29 -18.86 -17.02
N LYS A 6 -64.49 -19.82 -16.53
CA LYS A 6 -63.76 -19.64 -15.26
C LYS A 6 -62.38 -18.95 -15.42
N PHE A 7 -61.77 -19.01 -16.59
CA PHE A 7 -60.45 -18.41 -16.82
C PHE A 7 -60.49 -16.88 -16.95
N ARG A 8 -61.55 -16.32 -17.57
CA ARG A 8 -61.75 -14.87 -17.65
C ARG A 8 -62.04 -14.23 -16.28
N PHE A 9 -62.71 -14.94 -15.38
CA PHE A 9 -63.03 -14.41 -14.06
C PHE A 9 -61.77 -14.33 -13.17
N ILE A 10 -60.86 -15.30 -13.25
CA ILE A 10 -59.58 -15.28 -12.50
C ILE A 10 -58.65 -14.19 -13.03
N VAL A 11 -58.58 -14.00 -14.36
CA VAL A 11 -57.77 -12.94 -14.97
C VAL A 11 -58.33 -11.55 -14.67
N GLN A 12 -59.66 -11.38 -14.65
CA GLN A 12 -60.29 -10.11 -14.26
C GLN A 12 -60.19 -9.82 -12.77
N LEU A 13 -60.22 -10.84 -11.89
CA LEU A 13 -59.96 -10.65 -10.46
C LEU A 13 -58.50 -10.26 -10.20
N GLY A 14 -57.55 -10.86 -10.92
CA GLY A 14 -56.12 -10.50 -10.84
C GLY A 14 -55.82 -9.08 -11.34
N LEU A 15 -56.47 -8.65 -12.43
CA LEU A 15 -56.36 -7.28 -12.96
C LEU A 15 -57.07 -6.25 -12.06
N ALA A 16 -58.22 -6.58 -11.47
CA ALA A 16 -58.91 -5.70 -10.53
C ALA A 16 -58.14 -5.55 -9.20
N LEU A 17 -57.48 -6.61 -8.72
CA LEU A 17 -56.62 -6.55 -7.54
C LEU A 17 -55.35 -5.74 -7.81
N ALA A 18 -54.75 -5.85 -9.00
CA ALA A 18 -53.64 -5.00 -9.42
C ALA A 18 -54.05 -3.52 -9.55
N PHE A 19 -55.27 -3.22 -10.04
CA PHE A 19 -55.79 -1.85 -10.15
C PHE A 19 -56.14 -1.23 -8.78
N LEU A 20 -56.64 -2.05 -7.83
CA LEU A 20 -56.90 -1.62 -6.44
C LEU A 20 -55.61 -1.33 -5.66
N ILE A 21 -54.53 -2.08 -5.93
CA ILE A 21 -53.20 -1.80 -5.35
C ILE A 21 -52.56 -0.55 -5.97
N SER A 22 -52.88 -0.22 -7.23
CA SER A 22 -52.37 1.01 -7.89
C SER A 22 -53.13 2.30 -7.54
N SER A 23 -54.35 2.20 -7.00
CA SER A 23 -55.22 3.36 -6.71
C SER A 23 -55.32 3.72 -5.22
N ALA A 24 -54.93 2.80 -4.32
CA ALA A 24 -54.50 3.18 -2.98
C ALA A 24 -53.06 3.66 -3.10
N GLY A 25 -52.80 4.95 -2.87
CA GLY A 25 -51.45 5.53 -2.76
C GLY A 25 -50.68 4.99 -1.56
N MET A 26 -50.55 3.68 -1.43
CA MET A 26 -49.53 3.05 -0.63
C MET A 26 -48.25 3.12 -1.45
N ILE A 27 -47.54 4.23 -1.30
CA ILE A 27 -46.10 4.25 -1.54
C ILE A 27 -45.59 3.01 -0.78
N PRO A 28 -44.93 2.04 -1.44
CA PRO A 28 -44.22 1.04 -0.69
C PRO A 28 -43.20 1.83 0.12
N VAL A 29 -43.47 2.00 1.42
CA VAL A 29 -42.46 2.34 2.40
C VAL A 29 -41.53 1.15 2.36
N HIS A 30 -40.60 1.17 1.40
CA HIS A 30 -39.33 0.50 1.57
C HIS A 30 -38.78 1.18 2.82
N ALA A 31 -38.99 0.53 3.97
CA ALA A 31 -38.16 0.77 5.11
C ALA A 31 -36.75 0.45 4.63
N GLN A 32 -36.07 1.43 4.04
CA GLN A 32 -34.66 1.37 3.78
C GLN A 32 -34.04 1.24 5.16
N SER A 33 -33.58 0.03 5.48
CA SER A 33 -32.73 -0.16 6.64
C SER A 33 -31.47 0.67 6.38
N THR A 34 -31.37 1.82 7.03
CA THR A 34 -30.09 2.53 7.14
C THR A 34 -29.09 1.55 7.74
N GLN A 35 -28.13 1.08 6.94
CA GLN A 35 -27.08 0.21 7.42
C GLN A 35 -26.22 1.02 8.38
N THR A 36 -26.33 0.74 9.68
CA THR A 36 -25.43 1.33 10.67
C THR A 36 -24.08 0.64 10.57
N LEU A 37 -23.06 1.39 10.16
CA LEU A 37 -21.66 0.92 10.17
C LEU A 37 -21.28 0.53 11.59
N ASN A 38 -20.76 -0.68 11.77
CA ASN A 38 -20.36 -1.20 13.06
C ASN A 38 -18.92 -1.72 13.00
N PRO A 39 -17.92 -0.89 13.34
CA PRO A 39 -16.52 -1.28 13.24
C PRO A 39 -16.15 -2.51 14.05
N SER A 40 -16.78 -2.70 15.22
CA SER A 40 -16.56 -3.92 16.02
C SER A 40 -16.90 -5.19 15.24
N SER A 41 -17.91 -5.14 14.38
CA SER A 41 -18.31 -6.28 13.55
C SER A 41 -17.27 -6.61 12.49
N TRP A 42 -16.60 -5.62 11.90
CA TRP A 42 -15.54 -5.83 10.90
C TRP A 42 -14.39 -6.62 11.52
N GLN A 43 -13.99 -6.21 12.72
CA GLN A 43 -12.87 -6.77 13.45
C GLN A 43 -13.13 -8.23 13.86
N THR A 44 -14.34 -8.53 14.37
CA THR A 44 -14.66 -9.88 14.90
C THR A 44 -15.21 -10.85 13.86
N SER A 45 -15.76 -10.36 12.73
CA SER A 45 -16.37 -11.23 11.70
C SER A 45 -15.46 -11.51 10.51
N SER A 46 -14.28 -10.88 10.45
CA SER A 46 -13.35 -11.08 9.35
C SER A 46 -12.96 -12.56 9.20
N THR A 47 -12.91 -13.02 7.95
CA THR A 47 -12.64 -14.42 7.63
C THR A 47 -11.40 -14.62 6.76
N GLY A 48 -10.75 -13.57 6.30
CA GLY A 48 -9.67 -13.69 5.31
C GLY A 48 -8.44 -14.47 5.80
N LEU A 49 -8.21 -14.55 7.12
CA LEU A 49 -7.16 -15.40 7.70
C LEU A 49 -7.53 -16.90 7.77
N ARG A 50 -8.77 -17.30 7.43
CA ARG A 50 -9.17 -18.72 7.49
C ARG A 50 -8.40 -19.52 6.45
N THR A 51 -7.95 -20.69 6.88
CA THR A 51 -7.27 -21.64 5.99
C THR A 51 -8.15 -22.11 4.84
N THR A 52 -9.48 -22.06 5.00
CA THR A 52 -10.43 -22.45 3.94
C THR A 52 -10.65 -21.39 2.86
N GLN A 53 -10.09 -20.19 3.01
CA GLN A 53 -10.23 -19.10 2.02
C GLN A 53 -9.21 -19.17 0.89
N ASN A 54 -8.26 -20.10 0.94
CA ASN A 54 -7.29 -20.34 -0.13
C ASN A 54 -7.12 -21.83 -0.39
N THR A 55 -6.68 -22.17 -1.61
CA THR A 55 -6.51 -23.54 -2.09
C THR A 55 -5.38 -24.30 -1.38
N TYR A 56 -4.46 -23.60 -0.70
CA TYR A 56 -3.30 -24.17 -0.02
C TYR A 56 -3.53 -24.46 1.46
N ALA A 57 -4.73 -24.21 2.00
CA ALA A 57 -5.01 -24.34 3.43
C ALA A 57 -4.06 -23.50 4.31
N GLN A 58 -3.64 -22.33 3.84
CA GLN A 58 -2.66 -21.45 4.49
C GLN A 58 -3.31 -20.34 5.33
N THR A 59 -2.59 -19.85 6.33
CA THR A 59 -2.89 -18.63 7.08
C THR A 59 -1.58 -17.92 7.41
N ALA A 60 -1.56 -16.59 7.42
CA ALA A 60 -0.34 -15.82 7.59
C ALA A 60 -0.25 -15.12 8.95
N GLY A 61 0.94 -15.17 9.55
CA GLY A 61 1.38 -14.24 10.60
C GLY A 61 2.41 -13.26 10.04
N LEU A 62 2.98 -12.41 10.89
CA LEU A 62 4.02 -11.47 10.42
C LEU A 62 5.36 -12.14 10.12
N GLY A 63 5.67 -13.26 10.77
CA GLY A 63 6.95 -13.97 10.61
C GLY A 63 6.84 -15.31 9.89
N PHE A 64 5.66 -15.94 9.91
CA PHE A 64 5.43 -17.26 9.33
C PHE A 64 4.19 -17.28 8.46
N VAL A 65 4.24 -18.05 7.39
CA VAL A 65 3.05 -18.65 6.77
C VAL A 65 2.87 -20.05 7.35
N VAL A 66 1.63 -20.38 7.73
CA VAL A 66 1.28 -21.67 8.33
C VAL A 66 0.31 -22.40 7.42
N THR A 67 0.73 -23.57 6.94
CA THR A 67 -0.15 -24.50 6.21
C THR A 67 -0.81 -25.46 7.17
N SER A 68 -2.13 -25.54 7.13
CA SER A 68 -2.89 -26.50 7.93
C SER A 68 -2.91 -27.88 7.26
N GLN A 69 -2.16 -28.83 7.83
CA GLN A 69 -2.16 -30.24 7.45
C GLN A 69 -2.72 -31.10 8.60
N SER A 70 -2.20 -32.33 8.78
CA SER A 70 -2.42 -33.11 10.01
C SER A 70 -1.87 -32.40 11.26
N TRP A 71 -0.85 -31.58 11.06
CA TRP A 71 -0.25 -30.67 12.04
C TRP A 71 0.07 -29.34 11.34
N PRO A 72 0.21 -28.22 12.07
CA PRO A 72 0.61 -26.95 11.47
C PRO A 72 2.03 -27.07 10.89
N TYR A 73 2.18 -26.69 9.63
CA TYR A 73 3.46 -26.68 8.91
C TYR A 73 3.93 -25.23 8.76
N LEU A 74 5.15 -24.94 9.20
CA LEU A 74 5.71 -23.59 9.19
C LEU A 74 6.57 -23.33 7.96
N THR A 75 6.38 -22.16 7.35
CA THR A 75 7.21 -21.60 6.28
C THR A 75 7.60 -20.17 6.67
N LEU A 76 8.88 -19.82 6.56
CA LEU A 76 9.32 -18.42 6.67
C LEU A 76 9.34 -17.75 5.31
N HIS A 77 9.24 -16.43 5.31
CA HIS A 77 9.52 -15.63 4.11
C HIS A 77 11.02 -15.68 3.77
N GLY A 78 11.30 -15.82 2.47
CA GLY A 78 12.65 -15.81 1.93
C GLY A 78 13.03 -17.04 1.14
N GLY A 79 14.33 -17.22 0.99
CA GLY A 79 14.91 -18.33 0.24
C GLY A 79 14.91 -18.08 -1.26
N VAL A 80 15.92 -18.63 -1.94
CA VAL A 80 16.06 -18.55 -3.40
C VAL A 80 16.36 -19.91 -4.01
N LYS A 81 16.11 -20.04 -5.30
CA LYS A 81 16.56 -21.17 -6.14
C LYS A 81 17.09 -20.66 -7.47
N ASP A 82 17.69 -21.53 -8.26
CA ASP A 82 18.01 -21.20 -9.65
C ASP A 82 16.75 -21.13 -10.52
N ALA A 83 16.75 -20.17 -11.45
CA ALA A 83 15.64 -19.89 -12.35
C ALA A 83 15.44 -20.93 -13.47
N GLY A 84 16.32 -21.93 -13.56
CA GLY A 84 16.26 -23.01 -14.53
C GLY A 84 17.13 -22.81 -15.78
N ALA A 85 17.23 -23.86 -16.59
CA ALA A 85 18.22 -23.96 -17.67
C ALA A 85 17.99 -23.00 -18.86
N TYR A 86 16.77 -22.48 -19.06
CA TYR A 86 16.44 -21.61 -20.19
C TYR A 86 17.10 -20.22 -20.10
N ILE A 87 17.41 -19.77 -18.87
CA ILE A 87 17.83 -18.39 -18.55
C ILE A 87 19.26 -18.37 -17.99
N GLY A 88 19.90 -19.54 -17.86
CA GLY A 88 21.20 -19.71 -17.21
C GLY A 88 21.11 -19.67 -15.68
N TYR A 89 22.27 -19.71 -15.02
CA TYR A 89 22.37 -19.69 -13.56
C TYR A 89 22.07 -18.28 -13.02
N ARG A 90 20.78 -18.06 -12.75
CA ARG A 90 20.21 -16.84 -12.19
C ARG A 90 19.32 -17.18 -10.99
N LEU A 91 19.30 -16.30 -10.00
CA LEU A 91 18.46 -16.50 -8.81
C LEU A 91 17.01 -16.08 -9.10
N MET A 92 16.08 -16.80 -8.47
CA MET A 92 14.67 -16.42 -8.34
C MET A 92 14.18 -16.68 -6.91
N GLY A 93 13.19 -15.90 -6.47
CA GLY A 93 12.56 -16.00 -5.16
C GLY A 93 11.74 -14.74 -4.84
N PRO A 94 11.23 -14.59 -3.60
CA PRO A 94 11.39 -15.51 -2.48
C PRO A 94 10.55 -16.79 -2.70
N ILE A 95 11.11 -17.97 -2.47
CA ILE A 95 10.39 -19.26 -2.68
C ILE A 95 9.67 -19.78 -1.42
N GLY A 96 9.85 -19.10 -0.29
CA GLY A 96 9.46 -19.58 1.04
C GLY A 96 10.48 -20.59 1.59
N ILE A 97 10.86 -20.44 2.87
CA ILE A 97 11.78 -21.36 3.56
C ILE A 97 10.95 -22.35 4.38
N PRO A 98 10.76 -23.59 3.90
CA PRO A 98 10.02 -24.59 4.65
C PRO A 98 10.78 -24.98 5.92
N LEU A 99 10.12 -24.93 7.08
CA LEU A 99 10.70 -25.37 8.35
C LEU A 99 10.14 -26.72 8.81
N GLY A 100 8.96 -27.14 8.33
CA GLY A 100 8.33 -28.39 8.72
C GLY A 100 7.22 -28.24 9.77
N GLN A 101 6.76 -29.37 10.30
CA GLN A 101 5.62 -29.46 11.20
C GLN A 101 5.99 -29.17 12.66
N VAL A 102 5.04 -28.58 13.39
CA VAL A 102 5.01 -28.54 14.85
C VAL A 102 3.95 -29.53 15.33
N LYS A 103 4.35 -30.55 16.09
CA LYS A 103 3.46 -31.66 16.47
C LYS A 103 3.71 -32.22 17.86
N VAL A 104 2.73 -32.94 18.38
CA VAL A 104 2.90 -33.79 19.57
C VAL A 104 3.70 -35.04 19.19
N SER A 105 4.78 -35.31 19.91
CA SER A 105 5.70 -36.40 19.59
C SER A 105 5.00 -37.76 19.68
N GLY A 106 5.14 -38.58 18.64
CA GLY A 106 4.53 -39.92 18.57
C GLY A 106 3.01 -39.93 18.39
N ALA A 107 2.36 -38.79 18.17
CA ALA A 107 0.92 -38.70 17.99
C ALA A 107 0.52 -38.36 16.54
N SER A 108 -0.62 -38.90 16.12
CA SER A 108 -1.32 -38.45 14.92
C SER A 108 -2.24 -37.28 15.28
N GLY A 109 -2.18 -36.21 14.48
CA GLY A 109 -3.02 -35.02 14.64
C GLY A 109 -3.97 -34.84 13.46
N SER A 110 -5.02 -34.07 13.68
CA SER A 110 -5.91 -33.57 12.63
C SER A 110 -6.49 -32.22 13.06
N LEU A 111 -6.62 -31.29 12.12
CA LEU A 111 -7.36 -30.04 12.37
C LEU A 111 -8.81 -30.38 12.76
N ALA A 112 -9.25 -29.89 13.91
CA ALA A 112 -10.58 -30.13 14.46
C ALA A 112 -11.46 -28.86 14.44
N ALA A 113 -10.87 -27.68 14.62
CA ALA A 113 -11.56 -26.40 14.56
C ALA A 113 -10.61 -25.26 14.19
N GLN A 114 -11.15 -24.15 13.70
CA GLN A 114 -10.44 -22.88 13.60
C GLN A 114 -11.35 -21.71 13.98
N THR A 115 -10.75 -20.66 14.54
CA THR A 115 -11.43 -19.39 14.86
C THR A 115 -10.58 -18.26 14.33
N THR A 116 -11.20 -17.29 13.66
CA THR A 116 -10.50 -16.16 13.04
C THR A 116 -11.13 -14.85 13.44
N ASP A 117 -10.29 -13.83 13.53
CA ASP A 117 -10.67 -12.43 13.42
C ASP A 117 -9.75 -11.75 12.39
N TRP A 118 -9.81 -10.43 12.29
CA TRP A 118 -8.98 -9.65 11.36
C TRP A 118 -7.46 -9.61 11.67
N SER A 119 -7.06 -10.12 12.84
CA SER A 119 -5.70 -9.99 13.39
C SER A 119 -5.04 -11.33 13.69
N HIS A 120 -5.80 -12.42 13.82
CA HIS A 120 -5.24 -13.75 14.05
C HIS A 120 -6.15 -14.91 13.58
N ASN A 121 -5.52 -16.08 13.44
CA ASN A 121 -6.20 -17.38 13.30
C ASN A 121 -5.73 -18.32 14.42
N GLN A 122 -6.68 -18.87 15.18
CA GLN A 122 -6.48 -19.97 16.10
C GLN A 122 -6.86 -21.29 15.42
N LEU A 123 -5.87 -22.15 15.17
CA LEU A 123 -6.05 -23.52 14.67
C LEU A 123 -6.04 -24.50 15.84
N THR A 124 -7.05 -25.37 15.93
CA THR A 124 -7.14 -26.38 17.00
C THR A 124 -6.97 -27.78 16.40
N TYR A 125 -5.93 -28.48 16.82
CA TYR A 125 -5.60 -29.84 16.39
C TYR A 125 -5.94 -30.84 17.49
N SER A 126 -6.69 -31.90 17.17
CA SER A 126 -6.99 -33.01 18.08
C SER A 126 -6.00 -34.15 17.89
N TYR A 127 -5.66 -34.84 18.98
CA TYR A 127 -4.86 -36.07 18.97
C TYR A 127 -5.33 -37.01 20.09
N GLY A 128 -4.86 -38.27 20.09
CA GLY A 128 -5.33 -39.32 21.01
C GLY A 128 -5.13 -39.05 22.52
N GLY A 129 -4.54 -37.92 22.91
CA GLY A 129 -4.32 -37.51 24.30
C GLY A 129 -4.72 -36.06 24.61
N GLY A 130 -5.42 -35.36 23.72
CA GLY A 130 -5.87 -33.99 23.96
C GLY A 130 -5.94 -33.13 22.71
N GLN A 131 -5.74 -31.82 22.90
CA GLN A 131 -5.73 -30.83 21.84
C GLN A 131 -4.47 -29.97 21.90
N MET A 132 -4.08 -29.44 20.74
CA MET A 132 -3.09 -28.38 20.60
C MET A 132 -3.76 -27.19 19.91
N GLN A 133 -3.79 -26.05 20.58
CA GLN A 133 -4.17 -24.77 19.97
C GLN A 133 -2.92 -24.13 19.40
N PHE A 134 -3.02 -23.58 18.20
CA PHE A 134 -1.93 -22.95 17.47
C PHE A 134 -2.39 -21.58 16.97
N TYR A 135 -1.70 -20.52 17.37
CA TYR A 135 -2.08 -19.14 17.14
C TYR A 135 -1.13 -18.52 16.12
N VAL A 136 -1.70 -18.05 15.01
CA VAL A 136 -1.00 -17.34 13.93
C VAL A 136 -1.53 -15.92 13.91
N SER A 137 -0.66 -14.93 14.11
CA SER A 137 -1.07 -13.55 14.37
C SER A 137 -0.40 -12.55 13.44
N ARG A 138 -1.17 -11.54 13.02
CA ARG A 138 -0.76 -10.33 12.30
C ARG A 138 -0.20 -9.26 13.24
N MET A 139 -0.17 -9.53 14.55
CA MET A 139 0.35 -8.63 15.59
C MET A 139 1.74 -9.03 16.10
N SER A 140 2.20 -10.23 15.76
CA SER A 140 3.49 -10.76 16.20
C SER A 140 4.17 -11.53 15.08
N ALA A 141 5.50 -11.41 14.99
CA ALA A 141 6.29 -12.28 14.14
C ALA A 141 6.36 -13.72 14.68
N ALA A 142 6.06 -13.91 15.97
CA ALA A 142 5.99 -15.22 16.57
C ALA A 142 4.67 -15.92 16.25
N VAL A 143 4.69 -17.24 16.35
CA VAL A 143 3.49 -18.05 16.58
C VAL A 143 3.47 -18.51 18.03
N ALA A 144 2.29 -18.80 18.56
CA ALA A 144 2.14 -19.41 19.88
C ALA A 144 1.41 -20.75 19.77
N LEU A 145 1.67 -21.66 20.69
CA LEU A 145 0.90 -22.88 20.84
C LEU A 145 0.56 -23.13 22.30
N GLN A 146 -0.52 -23.86 22.55
CA GLN A 146 -0.92 -24.32 23.87
C GLN A 146 -1.29 -25.80 23.81
N THR A 147 -0.69 -26.62 24.68
CA THR A 147 -0.99 -28.06 24.75
C THR A 147 -0.73 -28.68 26.12
N GLY A 148 -1.49 -29.74 26.42
CA GLY A 148 -1.29 -30.62 27.57
C GLY A 148 -0.20 -31.70 27.37
N ALA A 149 0.37 -31.83 26.17
CA ALA A 149 1.36 -32.86 25.87
C ALA A 149 2.67 -32.66 26.66
N THR A 150 3.34 -33.76 26.99
CA THR A 150 4.66 -33.76 27.67
C THR A 150 5.84 -33.91 26.71
N SER A 151 5.58 -34.05 25.41
CA SER A 151 6.62 -34.06 24.38
C SER A 151 6.13 -33.44 23.08
N LEU A 152 7.00 -32.60 22.50
CA LEU A 152 6.75 -31.86 21.27
C LEU A 152 7.89 -32.12 20.28
N THR A 153 7.54 -32.26 19.00
CA THR A 153 8.51 -32.25 17.90
C THR A 153 8.30 -30.98 17.08
N LEU A 154 9.35 -30.19 16.90
CA LEU A 154 9.34 -28.94 16.14
C LEU A 154 10.16 -29.09 14.87
N PHE A 155 9.75 -28.42 13.80
CA PHE A 155 10.46 -28.36 12.51
C PHE A 155 10.67 -29.73 11.86
N ASN A 156 9.67 -30.61 11.97
CA ASN A 156 9.78 -32.00 11.54
C ASN A 156 9.28 -32.20 10.11
N GLY A 157 9.93 -33.08 9.34
CA GLY A 157 9.46 -33.50 8.03
C GLY A 157 10.59 -33.62 7.00
N SER A 158 10.22 -34.13 5.83
CA SER A 158 11.07 -34.08 4.63
C SER A 158 10.91 -32.71 3.98
N LEU A 159 11.99 -31.95 3.88
CA LEU A 159 11.99 -30.57 3.37
C LEU A 159 12.71 -30.53 2.01
N PRO A 160 12.29 -29.65 1.08
CA PRO A 160 13.11 -29.26 -0.06
C PRO A 160 14.46 -28.73 0.41
N ARG A 161 15.56 -29.11 -0.25
CA ARG A 161 16.91 -28.71 0.15
C ARG A 161 17.68 -28.06 -1.00
N TYR A 162 18.42 -27.01 -0.70
CA TYR A 162 19.20 -26.24 -1.65
C TYR A 162 20.61 -25.99 -1.11
N ALA A 163 21.60 -26.08 -1.99
CA ALA A 163 22.99 -25.79 -1.68
C ALA A 163 23.66 -25.04 -2.82
N ILE A 164 24.64 -24.20 -2.47
CA ILE A 164 25.47 -23.50 -3.46
C ILE A 164 26.52 -24.48 -4.00
N GLN A 165 26.49 -24.68 -5.31
CA GLN A 165 27.59 -25.29 -6.07
C GLN A 165 28.32 -24.19 -6.84
N SER A 166 29.54 -24.48 -7.31
CA SER A 166 30.51 -23.52 -7.87
C SER A 166 29.93 -22.30 -8.60
N ASP A 167 28.94 -22.51 -9.46
CA ASP A 167 28.35 -21.52 -10.35
C ASP A 167 26.81 -21.44 -10.26
N HIS A 168 26.16 -22.23 -9.40
CA HIS A 168 24.69 -22.39 -9.42
C HIS A 168 24.10 -22.87 -8.07
N VAL A 169 22.79 -22.69 -7.85
CA VAL A 169 22.04 -23.20 -6.68
C VAL A 169 21.44 -24.55 -7.03
N ALA A 170 22.05 -25.61 -6.52
CA ALA A 170 21.57 -26.97 -6.74
C ALA A 170 20.41 -27.32 -5.80
N ARG A 171 19.28 -27.73 -6.38
CA ARG A 171 18.23 -28.44 -5.62
C ARG A 171 18.72 -29.86 -5.33
N LEU A 172 18.82 -30.19 -4.04
CA LEU A 172 19.13 -31.53 -3.56
C LEU A 172 17.85 -32.36 -3.38
N SER A 173 17.99 -33.66 -3.15
CA SER A 173 16.84 -34.50 -2.80
C SER A 173 16.18 -33.97 -1.52
N ASP A 174 14.85 -33.97 -1.50
CA ASP A 174 14.10 -33.64 -0.29
C ASP A 174 14.53 -34.57 0.85
N GLY A 175 14.58 -34.05 2.08
CA GLY A 175 15.01 -34.83 3.22
C GLY A 175 14.92 -34.07 4.53
N ALA A 176 15.20 -34.76 5.63
CA ALA A 176 15.21 -34.17 6.95
C ALA A 176 16.33 -33.12 7.09
N ALA A 177 15.99 -31.97 7.68
CA ALA A 177 16.95 -30.97 8.14
C ALA A 177 16.95 -30.93 9.67
N TYR A 178 18.10 -30.66 10.28
CA TYR A 178 18.27 -30.78 11.72
C TYR A 178 18.92 -29.52 12.28
N PRO A 179 18.24 -28.78 13.18
CA PRO A 179 18.91 -27.81 14.02
C PRO A 179 20.11 -28.47 14.70
N LYS A 180 21.29 -27.89 14.49
CA LYS A 180 22.57 -28.43 14.93
C LYS A 180 22.91 -27.98 16.33
N TYR A 181 22.42 -26.81 16.73
CA TYR A 181 22.80 -26.19 17.99
C TYR A 181 21.58 -25.73 18.79
N VAL A 182 21.74 -25.74 20.10
CA VAL A 182 20.85 -25.09 21.05
C VAL A 182 21.66 -24.18 21.98
N ALA A 183 21.13 -22.99 22.26
CA ALA A 183 21.62 -22.12 23.31
C ALA A 183 20.54 -21.91 24.38
N TYR A 184 20.92 -21.91 25.64
CA TYR A 184 20.00 -21.72 26.77
C TYR A 184 20.76 -21.19 27.99
N SER A 185 20.06 -20.54 28.92
CA SER A 185 20.67 -20.07 30.16
C SER A 185 20.67 -21.15 31.25
N SER A 186 21.81 -21.33 31.91
CA SER A 186 21.99 -22.23 33.06
C SER A 186 23.09 -21.74 33.98
N GLY A 187 22.80 -21.62 35.28
CA GLY A 187 23.73 -21.09 36.27
C GLY A 187 24.06 -19.60 36.06
N GLY A 188 23.15 -18.82 35.48
CA GLY A 188 23.33 -17.42 35.13
C GLY A 188 24.17 -17.17 33.86
N ALA A 189 24.56 -18.23 33.13
CA ALA A 189 25.37 -18.13 31.92
C ALA A 189 24.70 -18.82 30.73
N VAL A 190 24.87 -18.25 29.53
CA VAL A 190 24.43 -18.88 28.29
C VAL A 190 25.34 -20.07 27.96
N GLN A 191 24.73 -21.24 27.85
CA GLN A 191 25.33 -22.47 27.36
C GLN A 191 25.00 -22.64 25.88
N VAL A 192 25.96 -23.12 25.08
CA VAL A 192 25.75 -23.56 23.70
C VAL A 192 26.11 -25.03 23.60
N LYS A 193 25.22 -25.86 23.02
CA LYS A 193 25.41 -27.30 22.87
C LYS A 193 25.07 -27.75 21.45
N ALA A 194 25.90 -28.62 20.91
CA ALA A 194 25.58 -29.34 19.69
C ALA A 194 24.53 -30.42 19.98
N LEU A 195 23.53 -30.52 19.12
CA LEU A 195 22.47 -31.51 19.16
C LEU A 195 22.85 -32.72 18.32
N SER A 196 22.34 -33.89 18.74
CA SER A 196 22.41 -35.15 18.00
C SER A 196 21.15 -35.95 18.29
N SER A 197 21.07 -37.20 17.83
CA SER A 197 19.99 -38.12 18.23
C SER A 197 20.03 -38.47 19.73
N SER A 198 21.13 -38.20 20.42
CA SER A 198 21.25 -38.38 21.87
C SER A 198 20.65 -37.20 22.64
N THR A 199 20.01 -37.51 23.77
CA THR A 199 19.36 -36.54 24.64
C THR A 199 20.37 -35.56 25.27
N THR A 200 20.15 -34.27 25.05
CA THR A 200 20.80 -33.19 25.80
C THR A 200 19.92 -32.77 26.96
N SER A 201 20.44 -32.82 28.19
CA SER A 201 19.68 -32.42 29.37
C SER A 201 19.54 -30.90 29.45
N LEU A 202 18.32 -30.45 29.72
CA LEU A 202 17.96 -29.05 29.98
C LEU A 202 17.47 -28.84 31.43
N SER A 203 17.74 -29.79 32.34
CA SER A 203 17.27 -29.71 33.73
C SER A 203 17.83 -28.51 34.52
N GLY A 204 18.94 -27.93 34.07
CA GLY A 204 19.56 -26.74 34.65
C GLY A 204 19.08 -25.40 34.05
N LEU A 205 18.04 -25.40 33.22
CA LEU A 205 17.53 -24.21 32.52
C LEU A 205 16.96 -23.19 33.52
N ASP A 206 17.61 -22.03 33.69
CA ASP A 206 17.19 -21.01 34.66
C ASP A 206 16.32 -19.90 34.05
N ALA A 207 16.47 -19.61 32.76
CA ALA A 207 15.57 -18.73 31.98
C ALA A 207 14.53 -19.53 31.19
N ASN A 208 13.41 -18.91 30.80
CA ASN A 208 12.30 -19.58 30.10
C ASN A 208 12.49 -19.67 28.57
N TRP A 209 13.73 -19.69 28.07
CA TRP A 209 13.98 -19.65 26.63
C TRP A 209 15.09 -20.61 26.19
N ALA A 210 15.03 -21.00 24.91
CA ALA A 210 16.11 -21.64 24.19
C ALA A 210 16.18 -21.09 22.75
N LEU A 211 17.38 -20.90 22.21
CA LEU A 211 17.60 -20.56 20.80
C LEU A 211 18.07 -21.81 20.06
N VAL A 212 17.45 -22.17 18.94
CA VAL A 212 17.88 -23.29 18.09
C VAL A 212 18.19 -22.82 16.67
N TRP A 213 19.22 -23.37 16.03
CA TRP A 213 19.59 -23.01 14.66
C TRP A 213 20.31 -24.15 13.94
N TYR A 214 20.40 -24.08 12.61
CA TYR A 214 20.92 -25.16 11.78
C TYR A 214 22.44 -25.11 11.62
N GLY A 215 23.05 -23.92 11.59
CA GLY A 215 24.46 -23.76 11.20
C GLY A 215 24.70 -24.39 9.83
N ASN A 216 25.79 -25.12 9.66
CA ASN A 216 26.10 -25.83 8.42
C ASN A 216 25.14 -27.00 8.08
N ASN A 217 24.15 -27.32 8.94
CA ASN A 217 23.06 -28.25 8.59
C ASN A 217 21.90 -27.57 7.84
N SER A 218 21.99 -26.26 7.56
CA SER A 218 20.91 -25.55 6.89
C SER A 218 20.61 -26.14 5.52
N HIS A 219 19.32 -26.19 5.18
CA HIS A 219 18.82 -26.78 3.94
C HIS A 219 18.41 -25.74 2.90
N PHE A 220 18.62 -24.45 3.13
CA PHE A 220 18.19 -23.40 2.21
C PHE A 220 19.28 -22.37 1.96
N VAL A 221 19.18 -21.72 0.82
CA VAL A 221 20.01 -20.59 0.42
C VAL A 221 19.13 -19.36 0.34
N ASP A 222 19.72 -18.19 0.50
CA ASP A 222 19.00 -16.91 0.40
C ASP A 222 19.90 -15.87 -0.30
N THR A 223 19.33 -14.71 -0.58
CA THR A 223 20.09 -13.54 -1.05
C THR A 223 19.59 -12.29 -0.36
N ARG A 224 20.46 -11.28 -0.28
CA ARG A 224 20.09 -9.92 0.09
C ARG A 224 19.92 -9.03 -1.13
N ARG A 225 20.00 -9.56 -2.35
CA ARG A 225 19.77 -8.73 -3.55
C ARG A 225 18.29 -8.50 -3.79
N PRO A 226 17.91 -7.38 -4.43
CA PRO A 226 16.52 -7.12 -4.75
C PRO A 226 15.98 -8.14 -5.77
N LEU A 227 15.07 -9.01 -5.34
CA LEU A 227 14.51 -10.10 -6.16
C LEU A 227 13.47 -9.64 -7.19
N SER A 228 13.01 -8.38 -7.13
CA SER A 228 12.00 -7.81 -8.04
C SER A 228 12.39 -7.77 -9.52
N TYR A 229 13.70 -7.85 -9.80
CA TYR A 229 14.23 -7.82 -11.16
C TYR A 229 14.65 -9.23 -11.56
N ASP A 230 13.66 -10.06 -11.86
CA ASP A 230 13.86 -11.44 -12.25
C ASP A 230 14.95 -11.55 -13.33
N TRP A 231 15.76 -12.60 -13.21
CA TRP A 231 16.81 -12.98 -14.17
C TRP A 231 17.99 -12.00 -14.28
N THR A 232 18.01 -10.93 -13.48
CA THR A 232 19.17 -10.03 -13.35
C THR A 232 20.15 -10.48 -12.27
N LEU A 233 19.75 -11.36 -11.35
CA LEU A 233 20.59 -11.73 -10.21
C LEU A 233 21.46 -12.94 -10.50
N LEU A 234 22.77 -12.77 -10.36
CA LEU A 234 23.74 -13.84 -10.51
C LEU A 234 23.65 -14.80 -9.32
N THR A 235 23.87 -16.10 -9.56
CA THR A 235 23.94 -17.07 -8.46
C THR A 235 25.06 -16.77 -7.46
N SER A 236 26.11 -16.04 -7.86
CA SER A 236 27.17 -15.58 -6.95
C SER A 236 26.68 -14.62 -5.85
N ASP A 237 25.47 -14.06 -5.98
CA ASP A 237 24.85 -13.22 -4.95
C ASP A 237 24.04 -14.01 -3.91
N ALA A 238 23.94 -15.33 -4.03
CA ALA A 238 23.35 -16.19 -3.01
C ALA A 238 24.37 -16.53 -1.91
N TYR A 239 23.87 -16.84 -0.72
CA TYR A 239 24.64 -17.45 0.35
C TYR A 239 23.88 -18.61 0.98
N GLN A 240 24.62 -19.59 1.52
CA GLN A 240 24.03 -20.61 2.38
C GLN A 240 23.51 -19.92 3.64
N ALA A 241 22.21 -19.95 3.83
CA ALA A 241 21.52 -19.12 4.81
C ALA A 241 21.08 -19.95 6.03
N ASP A 242 20.82 -19.32 7.16
CA ASP A 242 20.30 -19.91 8.39
C ASP A 242 19.28 -18.95 9.03
N ALA A 243 18.34 -19.52 9.79
CA ALA A 243 17.24 -18.82 10.44
C ALA A 243 17.10 -19.33 11.88
N PRO A 244 17.79 -18.71 12.84
CA PRO A 244 17.67 -19.07 14.26
C PRO A 244 16.25 -18.87 14.79
N MET A 245 15.77 -19.80 15.59
CA MET A 245 14.42 -19.79 16.19
C MET A 245 14.54 -19.62 17.72
N LEU A 246 13.94 -18.55 18.25
CA LEU A 246 13.82 -18.33 19.68
C LEU A 246 12.55 -19.01 20.18
N LEU A 247 12.72 -19.96 21.09
CA LEU A 247 11.66 -20.69 21.77
C LEU A 247 11.50 -20.13 23.18
N VAL A 248 10.27 -19.78 23.57
CA VAL A 248 9.95 -19.29 24.92
C VAL A 248 8.85 -20.16 25.52
N PHE A 249 9.06 -20.61 26.76
CA PHE A 249 8.27 -21.67 27.37
C PHE A 249 7.51 -21.21 28.60
N GLN A 250 6.28 -21.72 28.79
CA GLN A 250 5.59 -21.67 30.07
C GLN A 250 6.24 -22.63 31.06
N ASN A 251 6.29 -23.91 30.69
CA ASN A 251 6.93 -24.95 31.48
C ASN A 251 8.24 -25.34 30.81
N LYS A 252 9.32 -25.37 31.58
CA LYS A 252 10.67 -25.60 31.05
C LYS A 252 10.83 -27.06 30.57
N PRO A 253 11.38 -27.29 29.37
CA PRO A 253 11.70 -28.65 28.93
C PRO A 253 12.81 -29.25 29.80
N THR A 254 12.74 -30.55 30.04
CA THR A 254 13.79 -31.31 30.76
C THR A 254 14.90 -31.78 29.81
N SER A 255 14.61 -31.88 28.51
CA SER A 255 15.62 -32.25 27.51
C SER A 255 15.24 -31.88 26.08
N ILE A 256 16.25 -31.88 25.21
CA ILE A 256 16.17 -31.66 23.77
C ILE A 256 17.09 -32.63 23.01
N LYS A 257 16.67 -33.08 21.81
CA LYS A 257 17.50 -33.85 20.87
C LYS A 257 17.04 -33.63 19.43
N GLN A 258 17.81 -34.10 18.45
CA GLN A 258 17.34 -34.21 17.07
C GLN A 258 16.26 -35.30 16.97
N ALA A 259 15.14 -34.98 16.32
CA ALA A 259 14.04 -35.91 16.13
C ALA A 259 14.28 -36.84 14.93
N SER A 260 13.75 -38.06 14.92
CA SER A 260 14.06 -39.08 13.90
C SER A 260 13.71 -38.69 12.45
N GLY A 261 12.80 -37.72 12.24
CA GLY A 261 12.38 -37.26 10.92
C GLY A 261 12.75 -35.81 10.59
N GLY A 262 13.79 -35.26 11.22
CA GLY A 262 14.16 -33.84 11.10
C GLY A 262 13.64 -32.99 12.25
N GLY A 263 14.23 -31.82 12.45
CA GLY A 263 13.88 -30.90 13.52
C GLY A 263 14.40 -31.31 14.90
N VAL A 264 13.71 -30.87 15.95
CA VAL A 264 14.06 -31.15 17.35
C VAL A 264 12.89 -31.72 18.13
N GLU A 265 13.17 -32.62 19.07
CA GLU A 265 12.22 -33.18 20.03
C GLU A 265 12.51 -32.60 21.42
N LEU A 266 11.49 -32.01 22.04
CA LEU A 266 11.49 -31.50 23.41
C LEU A 266 10.71 -32.46 24.31
N ALA A 267 11.22 -32.71 25.51
CA ALA A 267 10.51 -33.43 26.55
C ALA A 267 10.34 -32.56 27.79
N PHE A 268 9.22 -32.73 28.48
CA PHE A 268 8.82 -31.95 29.65
C PHE A 268 8.51 -32.91 30.81
N SER A 269 8.72 -32.47 32.05
CA SER A 269 8.33 -33.24 33.25
C SER A 269 6.82 -33.25 33.48
N SER A 270 6.13 -32.26 32.93
CA SER A 270 4.67 -32.07 32.96
C SER A 270 4.19 -31.60 31.59
N ALA A 271 2.93 -31.17 31.47
CA ALA A 271 2.42 -30.54 30.25
C ALA A 271 3.34 -29.39 29.79
N ALA A 272 3.57 -29.27 28.48
CA ALA A 272 4.34 -28.16 27.90
C ALA A 272 3.70 -26.80 28.18
N GLY A 273 2.37 -26.74 28.27
CA GLY A 273 1.63 -25.51 28.49
C GLY A 273 1.63 -24.66 27.24
N VAL A 274 1.87 -23.35 27.40
CA VAL A 274 2.03 -22.40 26.31
C VAL A 274 3.50 -22.29 25.88
N MET A 275 3.74 -22.16 24.59
CA MET A 275 5.07 -21.90 24.03
C MET A 275 4.97 -20.90 22.88
N SER A 276 5.91 -19.96 22.80
CA SER A 276 6.07 -19.05 21.67
C SER A 276 7.29 -19.46 20.82
N ILE A 277 7.15 -19.37 19.50
CA ILE A 277 8.20 -19.65 18.51
C ILE A 277 8.37 -18.38 17.69
N LEU A 278 9.52 -17.73 17.80
CA LEU A 278 9.85 -16.49 17.11
C LEU A 278 11.01 -16.74 16.13
N PRO A 279 10.91 -16.31 14.85
CA PRO A 279 12.07 -16.25 13.98
C PRO A 279 12.95 -15.12 14.50
N PHE A 280 14.12 -15.45 15.05
CA PHE A 280 14.91 -14.55 15.89
C PHE A 280 15.29 -13.24 15.19
N ASP A 281 15.50 -13.30 13.89
CA ASP A 281 15.82 -12.14 13.05
C ASP A 281 14.68 -11.75 12.10
N GLY A 282 13.48 -12.29 12.30
CA GLY A 282 12.31 -12.02 11.48
C GLY A 282 12.52 -12.56 10.07
N ARG A 283 12.47 -11.67 9.07
CA ARG A 283 12.72 -11.96 7.65
C ARG A 283 14.22 -12.08 7.32
N LEU A 284 15.09 -11.45 8.11
CA LEU A 284 16.53 -11.43 7.84
C LEU A 284 17.12 -12.83 8.08
N THR A 285 17.77 -13.38 7.07
CA THR A 285 18.54 -14.63 7.21
C THR A 285 20.03 -14.32 7.41
N ARG A 286 20.70 -15.16 8.21
CA ARG A 286 22.13 -15.07 8.46
C ARG A 286 22.90 -16.05 7.59
N SER A 287 24.18 -15.81 7.35
CA SER A 287 25.01 -16.82 6.70
C SER A 287 25.26 -17.99 7.66
N THR A 288 25.32 -19.22 7.14
CA THR A 288 25.69 -20.38 7.97
C THR A 288 27.09 -20.25 8.55
N THR A 289 28.01 -19.56 7.87
CA THR A 289 29.36 -19.29 8.40
C THR A 289 29.29 -18.47 9.69
N GLU A 290 28.42 -17.47 9.72
CA GLU A 290 28.19 -16.66 10.92
C GLU A 290 27.56 -17.50 12.04
N THR A 291 26.47 -18.20 11.78
CA THR A 291 25.75 -18.94 12.84
C THR A 291 26.51 -20.19 13.30
N GLU A 292 27.36 -20.79 12.46
CA GLU A 292 28.26 -21.86 12.86
C GLU A 292 29.30 -21.36 13.88
N SER A 293 29.79 -20.12 13.74
CA SER A 293 30.75 -19.54 14.69
C SER A 293 30.17 -19.39 16.11
N TRP A 294 28.85 -19.32 16.25
CA TRP A 294 28.15 -19.21 17.53
C TRP A 294 28.29 -20.46 18.40
N ALA A 295 28.75 -21.59 17.84
CA ALA A 295 29.12 -22.77 18.60
C ALA A 295 30.16 -22.48 19.69
N GLY A 296 31.04 -21.49 19.45
CA GLY A 296 32.03 -21.01 20.44
C GLY A 296 31.47 -20.04 21.49
N GLY A 297 30.22 -19.59 21.33
CA GLY A 297 29.55 -18.63 22.20
C GLY A 297 28.75 -17.59 21.42
N LEU A 298 27.61 -17.17 21.98
CA LEU A 298 26.75 -16.17 21.32
C LEU A 298 27.38 -14.77 21.37
N PRO A 299 27.37 -14.01 20.25
CA PRO A 299 27.74 -12.61 20.24
C PRO A 299 26.92 -11.79 21.24
N THR A 300 27.49 -10.69 21.77
CA THR A 300 26.80 -9.83 22.74
C THR A 300 25.49 -9.25 22.18
N ALA A 301 25.48 -8.81 20.93
CA ALA A 301 24.26 -8.32 20.27
C ALA A 301 23.16 -9.39 20.23
N VAL A 302 23.52 -10.65 19.94
CA VAL A 302 22.59 -11.79 19.93
C VAL A 302 22.04 -12.04 21.34
N LYS A 303 22.89 -12.06 22.37
CA LYS A 303 22.45 -12.22 23.77
C LYS A 303 21.48 -11.11 24.20
N ASN A 304 21.80 -9.86 23.90
CA ASN A 304 20.95 -8.72 24.24
C ASN A 304 19.57 -8.82 23.56
N LYS A 305 19.55 -9.18 22.27
CA LYS A 305 18.30 -9.36 21.52
C LYS A 305 17.48 -10.55 22.04
N ILE A 306 18.13 -11.66 22.45
CA ILE A 306 17.45 -12.77 23.13
C ILE A 306 16.82 -12.30 24.44
N THR A 307 17.57 -11.61 25.30
CA THR A 307 17.04 -11.10 26.57
C THR A 307 15.84 -10.18 26.35
N TRP A 308 15.91 -9.32 25.32
CA TRP A 308 14.83 -8.41 24.97
C TRP A 308 13.58 -9.17 24.50
N TRP A 309 13.71 -10.05 23.50
CA TRP A 309 12.57 -10.77 22.94
C TRP A 309 12.03 -11.85 23.87
N ALA A 310 12.86 -12.55 24.64
CA ALA A 310 12.40 -13.58 25.57
C ALA A 310 11.44 -13.02 26.62
N ALA A 311 11.67 -11.79 27.12
CA ALA A 311 10.78 -11.13 28.07
C ALA A 311 9.43 -10.75 27.44
N ARG A 312 9.42 -10.35 26.16
CA ARG A 312 8.22 -9.85 25.46
C ARG A 312 7.39 -10.96 24.83
N SER A 313 8.05 -12.02 24.37
CA SER A 313 7.41 -13.28 23.97
C SER A 313 6.75 -14.03 25.14
N CYS A 314 6.95 -13.59 26.39
CA CYS A 314 6.19 -14.08 27.53
C CYS A 314 4.75 -13.54 27.59
N GLU A 315 4.44 -12.48 26.84
CA GLU A 315 3.09 -11.91 26.70
C GLU A 315 2.76 -11.83 25.20
N PHE A 316 2.15 -12.88 24.65
CA PHE A 316 1.84 -12.96 23.22
C PHE A 316 0.56 -12.17 22.91
N PRO A 317 0.56 -11.18 21.99
CA PRO A 317 -0.66 -10.46 21.62
C PRO A 317 -1.61 -11.41 20.89
N LEU A 318 -2.82 -11.59 21.45
CA LEU A 318 -3.78 -12.60 21.03
C LEU A 318 -4.86 -12.04 20.12
N SER A 319 -5.48 -10.92 20.51
CA SER A 319 -6.46 -10.19 19.69
C SER A 319 -6.30 -8.68 19.87
N VAL A 320 -6.78 -7.90 18.89
CA VAL A 320 -6.86 -6.44 18.98
C VAL A 320 -8.24 -5.94 18.56
N ALA A 321 -8.74 -4.92 19.26
CA ALA A 321 -9.91 -4.16 18.86
C ALA A 321 -9.57 -2.67 18.68
N GLU A 322 -10.01 -2.08 17.58
CA GLU A 322 -9.86 -0.65 17.28
C GLU A 322 -11.14 0.13 17.65
N THR A 323 -10.96 1.32 18.23
CA THR A 323 -12.00 2.35 18.29
C THR A 323 -11.54 3.61 17.58
N TYR A 324 -12.47 4.29 16.92
CA TYR A 324 -12.19 5.41 16.01
C TYR A 324 -12.73 6.71 16.60
N GLY A 325 -11.92 7.77 16.57
CA GLY A 325 -12.29 9.09 17.06
C GLY A 325 -11.87 10.19 16.11
N TYR A 326 -12.67 11.25 16.05
CA TYR A 326 -12.37 12.48 15.34
C TYR A 326 -12.77 13.68 16.19
N ASP A 327 -11.82 14.58 16.43
CA ASP A 327 -11.99 15.81 17.20
C ASP A 327 -11.97 17.02 16.25
N ALA A 328 -13.16 17.54 15.93
CA ALA A 328 -13.32 18.61 14.94
C ALA A 328 -12.61 19.94 15.34
N PRO A 329 -12.68 20.42 16.60
CA PRO A 329 -11.92 21.61 17.02
C PRO A 329 -10.42 21.58 16.75
N THR A 330 -9.78 20.41 16.88
CA THR A 330 -8.32 20.27 16.72
C THR A 330 -7.91 19.61 15.41
N ASP A 331 -8.89 19.24 14.59
CA ASP A 331 -8.74 18.38 13.42
C ASP A 331 -7.93 17.10 13.72
N THR A 332 -8.16 16.49 14.88
CA THR A 332 -7.39 15.31 15.28
C THR A 332 -8.19 14.05 15.04
N THR A 333 -7.70 13.23 14.13
CA THR A 333 -8.14 11.85 13.98
C THR A 333 -7.33 10.96 14.91
N SER A 334 -7.99 10.02 15.58
CA SER A 334 -7.38 9.07 16.51
C SER A 334 -7.93 7.65 16.33
N ILE A 335 -7.03 6.67 16.50
CA ILE A 335 -7.36 5.24 16.53
C ILE A 335 -6.78 4.68 17.82
N THR A 336 -7.62 4.03 18.62
CA THR A 336 -7.20 3.39 19.86
C THR A 336 -7.23 1.88 19.71
N GLU A 337 -6.08 1.26 19.90
CA GLU A 337 -5.85 -0.17 19.82
C GLU A 337 -6.00 -0.79 21.22
N ASN A 338 -6.80 -1.84 21.37
CA ASN A 338 -7.02 -2.54 22.64
C ASN A 338 -6.67 -4.01 22.51
N PHE A 339 -5.63 -4.45 23.21
CA PHE A 339 -5.05 -5.78 23.06
C PHE A 339 -5.41 -6.71 24.21
N ASN A 340 -5.69 -7.97 23.86
CA ASN A 340 -5.66 -9.08 24.79
C ASN A 340 -4.35 -9.85 24.61
N PHE A 341 -3.79 -10.37 25.70
CA PHE A 341 -2.53 -11.11 25.69
C PHE A 341 -2.71 -12.52 26.24
N LEU A 342 -2.00 -13.47 25.64
CA LEU A 342 -1.79 -14.81 26.15
C LEU A 342 -0.47 -14.81 26.94
N THR A 343 -0.56 -14.97 28.26
CA THR A 343 0.63 -15.11 29.12
C THR A 343 1.28 -16.47 28.90
N VAL A 344 2.48 -16.46 28.31
CA VAL A 344 3.32 -17.64 28.12
C VAL A 344 4.13 -17.91 29.39
N CYS A 345 4.73 -16.90 30.01
CA CYS A 345 5.57 -17.10 31.19
C CYS A 345 5.37 -15.98 32.25
N SER A 346 5.66 -16.27 33.52
CA SER A 346 5.54 -15.29 34.59
C SER A 346 6.57 -14.16 34.47
N GLY A 347 6.16 -12.92 34.70
CA GLY A 347 7.07 -11.75 34.70
C GLY A 347 7.43 -11.23 33.31
N GLY A 348 6.64 -11.58 32.29
CA GLY A 348 6.78 -11.04 30.94
C GLY A 348 6.46 -9.54 30.85
N ILE A 349 6.89 -8.91 29.75
CA ILE A 349 6.63 -7.51 29.45
C ILE A 349 5.67 -7.47 28.27
N ARG A 350 4.49 -6.87 28.46
CA ARG A 350 3.57 -6.62 27.34
C ARG A 350 4.20 -5.64 26.36
N LEU A 351 4.16 -6.00 25.09
CA LEU A 351 4.49 -5.12 23.98
C LEU A 351 3.22 -5.01 23.14
N ALA A 352 2.48 -3.91 23.28
CA ALA A 352 1.33 -3.61 22.44
C ALA A 352 1.84 -3.20 21.04
N PRO A 353 1.68 -4.04 20.01
CA PRO A 353 2.36 -3.84 18.74
C PRO A 353 1.73 -2.70 17.92
N LEU A 354 2.56 -2.03 17.12
CA LEU A 354 2.12 -1.18 16.03
C LEU A 354 1.74 -2.05 14.82
N PRO A 355 0.68 -1.72 14.05
CA PRO A 355 0.53 -2.23 12.71
C PRO A 355 1.82 -1.97 11.91
N ALA A 356 2.29 -2.95 11.15
CA ALA A 356 3.56 -2.84 10.41
C ALA A 356 3.56 -1.65 9.46
N THR A 357 2.41 -1.36 8.85
CA THR A 357 2.21 -0.19 7.98
C THR A 357 2.27 1.15 8.72
N VAL A 358 1.74 1.24 9.94
CA VAL A 358 1.89 2.45 10.76
C VAL A 358 3.36 2.65 11.12
N ALA A 359 4.07 1.58 11.45
CA ALA A 359 5.49 1.63 11.76
C ALA A 359 6.34 2.11 10.56
N LEU A 360 5.97 1.73 9.33
CA LEU A 360 6.59 2.24 8.09
C LEU A 360 6.28 3.72 7.84
N ALA A 361 5.05 4.16 8.11
CA ALA A 361 4.57 5.50 7.79
C ALA A 361 4.96 6.57 8.84
N ARG A 362 5.27 6.16 10.08
CA ARG A 362 5.45 7.08 11.22
C ARG A 362 6.53 8.14 11.02
N ASP A 363 7.57 7.84 10.24
CA ASP A 363 8.70 8.76 10.01
C ASP A 363 8.39 9.74 8.85
N ALA A 364 7.36 9.43 8.05
CA ALA A 364 6.89 10.26 6.93
C ALA A 364 5.66 11.11 7.31
N LEU A 365 4.91 10.71 8.33
CA LEU A 365 3.69 11.37 8.78
C LEU A 365 3.86 11.88 10.22
N PRO A 366 3.18 12.97 10.61
CA PRO A 366 3.25 13.52 11.97
C PRO A 366 2.36 12.71 12.93
N ILE A 367 2.53 11.39 12.95
CA ILE A 367 1.77 10.49 13.82
C ILE A 367 2.28 10.63 15.25
N THR A 368 1.34 10.79 16.18
CA THR A 368 1.59 10.84 17.61
C THR A 368 1.06 9.57 18.27
N PHE A 369 1.72 9.14 19.34
CA PHE A 369 1.33 7.96 20.13
C PHE A 369 1.14 8.35 21.59
N SER A 370 0.17 7.72 22.26
CA SER A 370 -0.07 7.91 23.69
C SER A 370 1.01 7.31 24.60
N GLY A 371 2.05 6.71 24.03
CA GLY A 371 3.19 6.12 24.74
C GLY A 371 4.43 6.04 23.86
N ASN A 372 5.57 5.72 24.47
CA ASN A 372 6.85 5.65 23.77
C ASN A 372 6.92 4.39 22.91
N VAL A 373 7.14 4.58 21.61
CA VAL A 373 7.38 3.48 20.67
C VAL A 373 8.80 2.94 20.87
N VAL A 374 8.90 1.63 21.06
CA VAL A 374 10.17 0.89 21.14
C VAL A 374 10.35 0.01 19.92
N ASP A 375 11.61 -0.28 19.59
CA ASP A 375 11.99 -1.17 18.49
C ASP A 375 12.85 -2.32 19.01
N GLY A 376 12.39 -3.55 18.74
CA GLY A 376 13.10 -4.78 19.12
C GLY A 376 14.16 -5.23 18.11
N GLY A 377 14.42 -4.46 17.06
CA GLY A 377 15.33 -4.80 15.97
C GLY A 377 14.89 -6.04 15.21
N LEU A 378 13.58 -6.19 14.99
CA LEU A 378 12.98 -7.34 14.31
C LEU A 378 12.26 -6.88 13.04
N SER A 379 12.92 -7.11 11.91
CA SER A 379 12.43 -6.77 10.58
C SER A 379 11.58 -7.90 10.02
N THR A 380 10.34 -7.62 9.62
CA THR A 380 9.44 -8.61 8.99
C THR A 380 9.29 -8.33 7.50
N GLU A 381 8.60 -9.22 6.79
CA GLU A 381 8.26 -9.00 5.38
C GLU A 381 7.36 -7.76 5.20
N PHE A 382 6.52 -7.42 6.19
CA PHE A 382 5.52 -6.34 6.05
C PHE A 382 5.95 -5.00 6.64
N GLY A 383 7.09 -4.95 7.33
CA GLY A 383 7.57 -3.78 8.07
C GLY A 383 8.25 -4.15 9.41
N PRO A 384 8.75 -3.16 10.17
CA PRO A 384 9.41 -3.42 11.44
C PRO A 384 8.40 -3.81 12.54
N SER A 385 8.79 -4.74 13.42
CA SER A 385 8.00 -5.09 14.60
C SER A 385 8.35 -4.13 15.75
N GLN A 386 7.49 -3.13 15.91
CA GLN A 386 7.59 -2.09 16.94
C GLN A 386 6.34 -2.10 17.83
N GLY A 387 6.41 -1.48 19.00
CA GLY A 387 5.29 -1.46 19.94
C GLY A 387 5.47 -0.49 21.09
N ILE A 388 4.51 -0.49 22.02
CA ILE A 388 4.54 0.28 23.26
C ILE A 388 4.56 -0.70 24.44
N GLU A 389 5.50 -0.50 25.38
CA GLU A 389 5.73 -1.43 26.48
C GLU A 389 4.81 -1.18 27.68
N GLY A 390 4.46 -2.28 28.37
CA GLY A 390 3.77 -2.24 29.65
C GLY A 390 2.29 -1.86 29.58
N VAL A 391 1.73 -1.67 28.38
CA VAL A 391 0.34 -1.27 28.17
C VAL A 391 -0.49 -2.37 27.52
N GLY A 392 -1.80 -2.37 27.79
CA GLY A 392 -2.78 -3.20 27.11
C GLY A 392 -3.54 -2.46 26.00
N SER A 393 -3.31 -1.16 25.87
CA SER A 393 -4.00 -0.29 24.93
C SER A 393 -3.14 0.94 24.67
N TYR A 394 -3.25 1.51 23.47
CA TYR A 394 -2.68 2.81 23.15
C TYR A 394 -3.49 3.50 22.06
N THR A 395 -3.34 4.81 21.97
CA THR A 395 -3.92 5.63 20.91
C THR A 395 -2.82 6.16 20.00
N TRP A 396 -3.07 6.13 18.70
CA TRP A 396 -2.27 6.84 17.71
C TRP A 396 -3.14 7.83 16.94
N SER A 397 -2.58 8.99 16.63
CA SER A 397 -3.35 10.13 16.10
C SER A 397 -2.54 11.00 15.15
N MET A 398 -3.25 11.69 14.27
CA MET A 398 -2.70 12.68 13.35
C MET A 398 -3.70 13.83 13.21
N SER A 399 -3.18 15.05 13.16
CA SER A 399 -3.97 16.24 12.84
C SER A 399 -3.69 16.72 11.41
N GLY A 400 -4.60 17.50 10.84
CA GLY A 400 -4.45 18.12 9.51
C GLY A 400 -4.98 17.26 8.36
N LEU A 401 -5.64 16.13 8.62
CA LEU A 401 -6.21 15.31 7.55
C LEU A 401 -7.44 15.94 6.90
N ARG A 402 -8.13 16.86 7.59
CA ARG A 402 -9.23 17.64 6.99
C ARG A 402 -8.79 18.42 5.77
N ASP A 403 -7.54 18.87 5.73
CA ASP A 403 -7.01 19.64 4.60
C ASP A 403 -7.03 18.87 3.27
N TYR A 404 -7.15 17.53 3.30
CA TYR A 404 -7.24 16.68 2.11
C TYR A 404 -8.68 16.23 1.82
N VAL A 405 -9.66 16.66 2.60
CA VAL A 405 -11.08 16.31 2.45
C VAL A 405 -11.92 17.55 2.16
N ASP A 406 -11.82 18.55 3.03
CA ASP A 406 -12.72 19.71 3.02
C ASP A 406 -12.25 20.74 2.00
N ASN A 407 -10.94 20.81 1.81
CA ASN A 407 -10.34 21.71 0.85
C ASN A 407 -10.49 21.14 -0.57
N SER A 408 -10.80 22.01 -1.52
CA SER A 408 -11.02 21.70 -2.91
C SER A 408 -10.22 22.67 -3.77
N ARG A 409 -9.93 22.29 -5.02
CA ARG A 409 -9.16 23.14 -5.92
C ARG A 409 -10.04 24.24 -6.50
N GLU A 410 -9.64 25.49 -6.28
CA GLU A 410 -10.25 26.69 -6.85
C GLU A 410 -9.38 27.22 -7.99
N VAL A 411 -9.95 27.21 -9.20
CA VAL A 411 -9.33 27.74 -10.41
C VAL A 411 -9.47 29.26 -10.43
N GLN A 412 -8.36 29.97 -10.63
CA GLN A 412 -8.30 31.42 -10.63
C GLN A 412 -8.51 32.00 -12.05
N ASP A 413 -8.42 33.32 -12.22
CA ASP A 413 -8.68 34.02 -13.51
C ASP A 413 -7.40 34.36 -14.30
N GLY A 414 -6.32 33.60 -14.13
CA GLY A 414 -5.07 33.82 -14.87
C GLY A 414 -5.19 33.63 -16.39
N GLY A 415 -4.27 34.24 -17.14
CA GLY A 415 -4.27 34.22 -18.60
C GLY A 415 -3.84 32.87 -19.17
N VAL A 416 -4.64 32.33 -20.10
CA VAL A 416 -4.39 31.04 -20.76
C VAL A 416 -4.08 31.25 -22.24
N PRO A 417 -3.07 30.56 -22.82
CA PRO A 417 -2.86 30.55 -24.26
C PRO A 417 -4.14 30.13 -25.02
N ALA A 418 -4.50 30.89 -26.06
CA ALA A 418 -5.70 30.63 -26.85
C ALA A 418 -5.70 29.21 -27.44
N GLU A 419 -4.53 28.72 -27.89
CA GLU A 419 -4.39 27.37 -28.46
C GLU A 419 -4.85 26.27 -27.49
N LEU A 420 -4.47 26.34 -26.21
CA LEU A 420 -4.89 25.34 -25.21
C LEU A 420 -6.40 25.40 -24.95
N THR A 421 -6.95 26.61 -24.88
CA THR A 421 -8.40 26.81 -24.70
C THR A 421 -9.18 26.29 -25.90
N ASP A 422 -8.74 26.58 -27.12
CA ASP A 422 -9.37 26.15 -28.36
C ASP A 422 -9.33 24.62 -28.51
N ARG A 423 -8.19 24.00 -28.19
CA ARG A 423 -8.03 22.54 -28.19
C ARG A 423 -8.94 21.87 -27.17
N LEU A 424 -8.99 22.37 -25.94
CA LEU A 424 -9.88 21.83 -24.90
C LEU A 424 -11.35 21.95 -25.33
N ASN A 425 -11.76 23.12 -25.80
CA ASN A 425 -13.14 23.36 -26.27
C ASN A 425 -13.49 22.45 -27.45
N ALA A 426 -12.56 22.22 -28.38
CA ALA A 426 -12.77 21.30 -29.51
C ALA A 426 -13.02 19.86 -29.03
N GLU A 427 -12.22 19.34 -28.09
CA GLU A 427 -12.45 17.99 -27.54
C GLU A 427 -13.76 17.89 -26.75
N VAL A 428 -14.09 18.90 -25.94
CA VAL A 428 -15.39 18.95 -25.23
C VAL A 428 -16.55 18.97 -26.22
N GLN A 429 -16.43 19.73 -27.32
CA GLN A 429 -17.46 19.78 -28.35
C GLN A 429 -17.69 18.40 -28.99
N LYS A 430 -16.64 17.61 -29.22
CA LYS A 430 -16.77 16.22 -29.71
C LYS A 430 -17.53 15.33 -28.72
N VAL A 431 -17.30 15.51 -27.41
CA VAL A 431 -18.01 14.74 -26.38
C VAL A 431 -19.49 15.11 -26.32
N VAL A 432 -19.83 16.39 -26.20
CA VAL A 432 -21.24 16.82 -26.06
C VAL A 432 -22.07 16.63 -27.33
N SER A 433 -21.42 16.58 -28.50
CA SER A 433 -22.08 16.25 -29.78
C SER A 433 -22.18 14.76 -30.05
N SER A 434 -21.51 13.93 -29.24
CA SER A 434 -21.58 12.49 -29.31
C SER A 434 -22.61 11.92 -28.32
N GLY A 435 -22.92 10.64 -28.48
CA GLY A 435 -23.58 9.88 -27.43
C GLY A 435 -22.57 9.28 -26.45
N HIS A 436 -23.00 8.26 -25.73
CA HIS A 436 -22.12 7.44 -24.89
C HIS A 436 -20.96 6.85 -25.70
N TYR A 437 -19.73 6.97 -25.18
CA TYR A 437 -18.55 6.31 -25.72
C TYR A 437 -18.31 4.95 -25.06
N ALA A 438 -17.95 3.96 -25.87
CA ALA A 438 -17.53 2.67 -25.36
C ALA A 438 -16.24 2.79 -24.54
N PRO A 439 -16.01 1.88 -23.56
CA PRO A 439 -14.69 1.69 -22.95
C PRO A 439 -13.61 1.49 -24.02
N TRP A 440 -12.41 2.00 -23.78
CA TRP A 440 -11.31 1.87 -24.72
C TRP A 440 -10.47 0.64 -24.39
N ILE A 441 -10.40 -0.31 -25.31
CA ILE A 441 -9.42 -1.39 -25.26
C ILE A 441 -8.17 -0.90 -26.00
N PHE A 442 -7.09 -0.68 -25.26
CA PHE A 442 -5.77 -0.46 -25.83
C PHE A 442 -5.10 -1.81 -26.04
N LEU A 443 -4.81 -2.16 -27.30
CA LEU A 443 -4.08 -3.38 -27.64
C LEU A 443 -2.60 -3.05 -27.84
N ASP A 444 -1.73 -3.68 -27.07
CA ASP A 444 -0.28 -3.44 -27.09
C ASP A 444 0.48 -4.36 -28.08
N GLY A 445 -0.19 -5.36 -28.67
CA GLY A 445 0.42 -6.33 -29.60
C GLY A 445 -0.43 -6.66 -30.84
N VAL A 446 -0.39 -5.82 -31.87
CA VAL A 446 -1.10 -6.06 -33.15
C VAL A 446 -0.12 -6.55 -34.23
N PRO A 447 -0.44 -7.61 -35.01
CA PRO A 447 -1.72 -8.34 -35.07
C PRO A 447 -1.80 -9.65 -34.27
N ASN A 448 -0.69 -10.10 -33.65
CA ASN A 448 -0.57 -11.48 -33.18
C ASN A 448 -1.24 -11.73 -31.81
N HIS A 449 -1.40 -10.70 -30.97
CA HIS A 449 -1.80 -10.85 -29.57
C HIS A 449 -3.01 -9.99 -29.21
N ARG A 450 -4.20 -10.43 -29.62
CA ARG A 450 -5.48 -9.72 -29.42
C ARG A 450 -6.02 -9.75 -28.00
N SER A 451 -5.40 -10.52 -27.11
CA SER A 451 -5.72 -10.56 -25.69
C SER A 451 -4.89 -9.57 -24.87
N ARG A 452 -3.75 -9.08 -25.38
CA ARG A 452 -2.84 -8.21 -24.63
C ARG A 452 -3.28 -6.75 -24.72
N GLY A 453 -3.02 -5.98 -23.67
CA GLY A 453 -3.49 -4.62 -23.52
C GLY A 453 -4.01 -4.26 -22.14
N ASP A 454 -4.74 -3.14 -22.09
CA ASP A 454 -5.53 -2.70 -20.94
C ASP A 454 -6.88 -2.14 -21.40
N VAL A 455 -7.84 -2.06 -20.48
CA VAL A 455 -9.15 -1.44 -20.71
C VAL A 455 -9.29 -0.18 -19.87
N TYR A 456 -9.61 0.93 -20.54
CA TYR A 456 -9.80 2.23 -19.92
C TYR A 456 -11.27 2.63 -19.90
N TRP A 457 -11.66 3.29 -18.81
CA TRP A 457 -13.01 3.82 -18.59
C TRP A 457 -14.11 2.76 -18.66
N ALA A 458 -13.79 1.52 -18.28
CA ALA A 458 -14.79 0.47 -18.09
C ALA A 458 -15.66 0.77 -16.86
N ASN A 459 -15.09 1.30 -15.78
CA ASN A 459 -15.88 1.79 -14.65
C ASN A 459 -16.51 3.15 -15.03
N PRO A 460 -17.85 3.32 -14.94
CA PRO A 460 -18.50 4.61 -15.21
C PRO A 460 -17.94 5.77 -14.38
N ALA A 461 -17.46 5.49 -13.15
CA ALA A 461 -16.85 6.52 -12.30
C ALA A 461 -15.59 7.13 -12.91
N ASP A 462 -14.77 6.34 -13.62
CA ASP A 462 -13.51 6.80 -14.22
C ASP A 462 -13.80 7.86 -15.28
N GLY A 463 -14.70 7.56 -16.22
CA GLY A 463 -15.12 8.50 -17.27
C GLY A 463 -15.82 9.74 -16.71
N LEU A 464 -16.69 9.55 -15.72
CA LEU A 464 -17.39 10.65 -15.07
C LEU A 464 -16.41 11.63 -14.41
N LEU A 465 -15.41 11.12 -13.68
CA LEU A 465 -14.43 11.95 -13.00
C LEU A 465 -13.59 12.79 -13.96
N HIS A 466 -13.08 12.20 -15.05
CA HIS A 466 -12.33 12.94 -16.06
C HIS A 466 -13.14 14.12 -16.62
N LEU A 467 -14.42 13.90 -16.93
CA LEU A 467 -15.29 14.93 -17.49
C LEU A 467 -15.62 16.03 -16.47
N ILE A 468 -15.76 15.69 -15.19
CA ILE A 468 -15.93 16.67 -14.11
C ILE A 468 -14.68 17.57 -14.01
N GLU A 469 -13.49 16.97 -14.00
CA GLU A 469 -12.24 17.73 -13.93
C GLU A 469 -12.04 18.61 -15.18
N VAL A 470 -12.52 18.17 -16.34
CA VAL A 470 -12.56 18.99 -17.56
C VAL A 470 -13.54 20.15 -17.43
N ALA A 471 -14.75 19.92 -16.88
CA ALA A 471 -15.77 20.95 -16.73
C ALA A 471 -15.33 22.14 -15.85
N ASP A 472 -14.41 21.91 -14.91
CA ASP A 472 -13.80 22.96 -14.08
C ASP A 472 -12.84 23.87 -14.87
N ALA A 473 -12.31 23.40 -16.01
CA ALA A 473 -11.39 24.17 -16.86
C ALA A 473 -12.10 24.91 -18.03
N VAL A 474 -13.30 24.50 -18.44
CA VAL A 474 -14.01 25.12 -19.56
C VAL A 474 -14.52 26.52 -19.18
N SER A 475 -13.98 27.56 -19.83
CA SER A 475 -14.41 28.95 -19.60
C SER A 475 -15.63 29.36 -20.43
N ASP A 476 -15.91 28.71 -21.56
CA ASP A 476 -17.12 28.99 -22.33
C ASP A 476 -18.35 28.53 -21.54
N PRO A 477 -19.24 29.44 -21.08
CA PRO A 477 -20.35 29.08 -20.22
C PRO A 477 -21.38 28.16 -20.90
N THR A 478 -21.56 28.33 -22.22
CA THR A 478 -22.50 27.54 -23.02
C THR A 478 -21.98 26.12 -23.20
N LEU A 479 -20.70 26.00 -23.54
CA LEU A 479 -20.06 24.69 -23.69
C LEU A 479 -19.97 23.97 -22.35
N ARG A 480 -19.63 24.68 -21.27
CA ARG A 480 -19.61 24.14 -19.91
C ARG A 480 -20.98 23.60 -19.50
N THR A 481 -22.05 24.35 -19.76
CA THR A 481 -23.42 23.89 -19.48
C THR A 481 -23.80 22.66 -20.32
N SER A 482 -23.43 22.62 -21.60
CA SER A 482 -23.62 21.43 -22.45
C SER A 482 -22.89 20.21 -21.89
N LEU A 483 -21.65 20.38 -21.43
CA LEU A 483 -20.86 19.32 -20.82
C LEU A 483 -21.47 18.85 -19.50
N VAL A 484 -21.89 19.75 -18.62
CA VAL A 484 -22.58 19.40 -17.37
C VAL A 484 -23.86 18.60 -17.65
N ASN A 485 -24.64 18.98 -18.66
CA ASN A 485 -25.83 18.23 -19.06
C ASN A 485 -25.49 16.82 -19.59
N TYR A 486 -24.40 16.70 -20.36
CA TYR A 486 -23.89 15.40 -20.80
C TYR A 486 -23.48 14.53 -19.60
N ILE A 487 -22.73 15.08 -18.64
CA ILE A 487 -22.32 14.41 -17.40
C ILE A 487 -23.54 13.90 -16.61
N LYS A 488 -24.59 14.72 -16.46
CA LYS A 488 -25.86 14.32 -15.83
C LYS A 488 -26.52 13.15 -16.57
N SER A 489 -26.56 13.20 -17.89
CA SER A 489 -27.13 12.14 -18.73
C SER A 489 -26.34 10.83 -18.60
N GLU A 490 -25.01 10.89 -18.61
CA GLU A 490 -24.16 9.71 -18.44
C GLU A 490 -24.35 9.08 -17.06
N ARG A 491 -24.31 9.86 -15.97
CA ARG A 491 -24.55 9.36 -14.61
C ARG A 491 -25.96 8.76 -14.44
N ALA A 492 -26.97 9.36 -15.07
CA ALA A 492 -28.33 8.83 -15.02
C ALA A 492 -28.46 7.48 -15.75
N THR A 493 -27.73 7.31 -16.86
CA THR A 493 -27.77 6.09 -17.68
C THR A 493 -26.89 4.97 -17.12
N TYR A 494 -25.74 5.34 -16.55
CA TYR A 494 -24.71 4.42 -16.04
C TYR A 494 -24.33 4.79 -14.59
N PRO A 495 -25.24 4.60 -13.62
CA PRO A 495 -25.04 5.01 -12.23
C PRO A 495 -23.83 4.31 -11.58
N PRO A 496 -22.74 5.02 -11.23
CA PRO A 496 -21.53 4.44 -10.66
C PRO A 496 -21.73 3.67 -9.35
N GLU A 497 -22.81 3.94 -8.61
CA GLU A 497 -23.16 3.24 -7.36
C GLU A 497 -23.75 1.84 -7.58
N THR A 498 -24.06 1.46 -8.83
CA THR A 498 -24.64 0.15 -9.16
C THR A 498 -24.02 -0.50 -10.41
N VAL A 499 -23.31 0.26 -11.23
CA VAL A 499 -22.60 -0.22 -12.41
C VAL A 499 -21.10 -0.05 -12.19
N TYR A 500 -20.37 -1.16 -12.24
CA TYR A 500 -18.92 -1.19 -12.02
C TYR A 500 -18.11 -1.53 -13.28
N ASN A 501 -18.74 -2.13 -14.30
CA ASN A 501 -18.18 -2.21 -15.65
C ASN A 501 -19.25 -1.93 -16.70
N LEU A 502 -18.90 -1.08 -17.66
CA LEU A 502 -19.59 -0.87 -18.92
C LEU A 502 -19.26 -2.00 -19.89
N SER A 503 -20.18 -2.30 -20.80
CA SER A 503 -19.89 -3.21 -21.90
C SER A 503 -18.93 -2.55 -22.87
N VAL A 504 -17.82 -3.22 -23.19
CA VAL A 504 -16.86 -2.77 -24.21
C VAL A 504 -17.51 -2.59 -25.59
N THR A 505 -18.63 -3.27 -25.85
CA THR A 505 -19.37 -3.16 -27.12
C THR A 505 -20.48 -2.09 -27.13
N GLN A 506 -20.69 -1.39 -26.02
CA GLN A 506 -21.78 -0.41 -25.88
C GLN A 506 -21.23 1.01 -26.04
N GLY A 507 -21.75 1.75 -27.03
CA GLY A 507 -21.39 3.15 -27.27
C GLY A 507 -20.63 3.36 -28.58
N LYS A 508 -20.31 4.63 -28.85
CA LYS A 508 -19.47 5.05 -29.98
C LYS A 508 -18.02 4.65 -29.72
N LEU A 509 -17.35 4.09 -30.72
CA LEU A 509 -15.90 3.84 -30.66
C LEU A 509 -15.13 5.15 -30.79
N ARG A 510 -13.98 5.23 -30.11
CA ARG A 510 -13.22 6.47 -29.90
C ARG A 510 -12.24 6.83 -31.03
N GLY A 511 -12.17 6.02 -32.10
CA GLY A 511 -11.36 6.31 -33.28
C GLY A 511 -10.35 5.20 -33.61
N PRO A 512 -9.18 5.51 -34.19
CA PRO A 512 -8.14 4.54 -34.50
C PRO A 512 -7.66 3.86 -33.20
N PHE A 513 -7.14 2.64 -33.29
CA PHE A 513 -6.74 1.82 -32.13
C PHE A 513 -7.89 1.42 -31.18
N SER A 514 -9.15 1.65 -31.55
CA SER A 514 -10.35 1.12 -30.87
C SER A 514 -10.99 -0.04 -31.65
N THR A 515 -10.19 -0.96 -32.21
CA THR A 515 -10.70 -2.06 -33.04
C THR A 515 -11.36 -3.14 -32.20
N MET A 516 -12.64 -3.45 -32.46
CA MET A 516 -13.36 -4.56 -31.84
C MET A 516 -13.91 -5.52 -32.89
N ASP A 517 -13.04 -6.38 -33.43
CA ASP A 517 -13.53 -7.54 -34.17
C ASP A 517 -14.06 -8.64 -33.22
N SER A 518 -14.70 -9.67 -33.77
CA SER A 518 -15.33 -10.72 -32.97
C SER A 518 -14.36 -11.45 -32.04
N ILE A 519 -13.05 -11.47 -32.36
CA ILE A 519 -12.04 -12.13 -31.55
C ILE A 519 -11.64 -11.22 -30.38
N VAL A 520 -11.41 -9.93 -30.62
CA VAL A 520 -11.15 -8.96 -29.53
C VAL A 520 -12.35 -8.91 -28.58
N GLN A 521 -13.57 -8.87 -29.11
CA GLN A 521 -14.79 -8.90 -28.29
C GLN A 521 -14.89 -10.17 -27.46
N TYR A 522 -14.49 -11.33 -27.99
CA TYR A 522 -14.47 -12.58 -27.23
C TYR A 522 -13.49 -12.52 -26.06
N TYR A 523 -12.26 -12.06 -26.29
CA TYR A 523 -11.23 -11.98 -25.25
C TYR A 523 -11.51 -10.95 -24.17
N TRP A 524 -12.11 -9.82 -24.54
CA TRP A 524 -12.42 -8.70 -23.63
C TRP A 524 -13.88 -8.67 -23.19
N ASN A 525 -14.59 -9.79 -23.29
CA ASN A 525 -15.94 -9.92 -22.75
C ASN A 525 -15.87 -10.24 -21.24
N PRO A 526 -16.37 -9.36 -20.35
CA PRO A 526 -16.35 -9.59 -18.90
C PRO A 526 -17.18 -10.80 -18.46
N LYS A 527 -18.02 -11.37 -19.34
CA LYS A 527 -18.89 -12.53 -19.07
C LYS A 527 -18.45 -13.83 -19.77
N ALA A 528 -17.34 -13.84 -20.50
CA ALA A 528 -16.93 -15.04 -21.24
C ALA A 528 -16.30 -16.07 -20.30
N THR A 529 -16.71 -17.34 -20.38
CA THR A 529 -16.38 -18.38 -19.37
C THR A 529 -15.07 -19.14 -19.63
N ALA A 530 -14.22 -18.67 -20.55
CA ALA A 530 -13.00 -19.38 -20.94
C ALA A 530 -11.77 -18.77 -20.25
N ASP A 531 -10.79 -19.63 -19.92
CA ASP A 531 -9.54 -19.27 -19.24
C ASP A 531 -8.70 -18.22 -19.97
N ASP A 532 -8.91 -18.05 -21.28
CA ASP A 532 -8.17 -17.07 -22.10
C ASP A 532 -8.78 -15.66 -22.09
N THR A 533 -9.85 -15.42 -21.33
CA THR A 533 -10.57 -14.13 -21.31
C THR A 533 -10.00 -13.18 -20.25
N ARG A 534 -9.98 -11.87 -20.53
CA ARG A 534 -9.35 -10.82 -19.69
C ARG A 534 -10.26 -10.37 -18.55
N GLN A 535 -10.94 -11.31 -17.88
CA GLN A 535 -11.89 -11.00 -16.79
C GLN A 535 -11.25 -10.21 -15.64
N TRP A 536 -9.98 -10.46 -15.33
CA TRP A 536 -9.23 -9.78 -14.27
C TRP A 536 -8.97 -8.28 -14.56
N SER A 537 -9.13 -7.83 -15.81
CA SER A 537 -9.03 -6.40 -16.16
C SER A 537 -10.30 -5.63 -15.78
N PHE A 538 -11.37 -6.33 -15.41
CA PHE A 538 -12.65 -5.76 -15.03
C PHE A 538 -12.86 -5.84 -13.52
N LEU A 539 -13.56 -4.86 -12.97
CA LEU A 539 -13.95 -4.89 -11.55
C LEU A 539 -14.94 -6.03 -11.29
N GLN A 540 -15.00 -6.56 -10.08
CA GLN A 540 -16.02 -7.57 -9.74
C GLN A 540 -17.24 -6.96 -9.07
N ASP A 541 -17.06 -5.82 -8.39
CA ASP A 541 -18.10 -5.09 -7.69
C ASP A 541 -17.89 -3.57 -7.80
N VAL A 542 -18.85 -2.80 -7.28
CA VAL A 542 -18.74 -1.34 -7.12
C VAL A 542 -17.61 -0.98 -6.15
N PRO A 543 -16.62 -0.18 -6.59
CA PRO A 543 -15.50 0.23 -5.77
C PRO A 543 -15.84 1.43 -4.88
N LEU A 544 -15.21 1.56 -3.70
CA LEU A 544 -15.37 2.78 -2.88
C LEU A 544 -14.95 4.04 -3.64
N TYR A 545 -13.99 3.92 -4.55
CA TYR A 545 -13.58 4.96 -5.49
C TYR A 545 -14.74 5.57 -6.29
N SER A 546 -15.77 4.81 -6.64
CA SER A 546 -16.95 5.35 -7.35
C SER A 546 -17.63 6.47 -6.59
N PHE A 547 -17.55 6.46 -5.25
CA PHE A 547 -18.15 7.48 -4.41
C PHE A 547 -17.33 8.77 -4.36
N TYR A 548 -16.06 8.76 -4.75
CA TYR A 548 -15.29 9.98 -5.00
C TYR A 548 -15.82 10.72 -6.24
N ALA A 549 -15.99 9.99 -7.35
CA ALA A 549 -16.57 10.57 -8.57
C ALA A 549 -18.00 11.09 -8.32
N LEU A 550 -18.80 10.38 -7.52
CA LEU A 550 -20.14 10.83 -7.13
C LEU A 550 -20.10 12.07 -6.23
N ALA A 551 -19.19 12.15 -5.25
CA ALA A 551 -19.02 13.36 -4.44
C ALA A 551 -18.68 14.57 -5.31
N ARG A 552 -17.76 14.41 -6.26
CA ARG A 552 -17.41 15.45 -7.25
C ARG A 552 -18.61 15.79 -8.15
N TYR A 553 -19.40 14.80 -8.58
CA TYR A 553 -20.61 15.01 -9.36
C TYR A 553 -21.64 15.88 -8.62
N TYR A 554 -21.95 15.58 -7.36
CA TYR A 554 -22.94 16.34 -6.59
C TYR A 554 -22.45 17.75 -6.28
N SER A 555 -21.14 17.92 -6.01
CA SER A 555 -20.52 19.24 -5.89
C SER A 555 -20.63 20.06 -7.17
N LEU A 556 -20.32 19.49 -8.34
CA LEU A 556 -20.38 20.18 -9.63
C LEU A 556 -21.82 20.56 -10.02
N THR A 557 -22.78 19.67 -9.77
CA THR A 557 -24.16 19.82 -10.25
C THR A 557 -25.10 20.54 -9.29
N GLY A 558 -24.73 20.63 -8.01
CA GLY A 558 -25.60 21.12 -6.93
C GLY A 558 -26.80 20.21 -6.65
N GLU A 559 -26.82 18.98 -7.18
CA GLU A 559 -27.90 18.03 -6.92
C GLU A 559 -27.79 17.44 -5.52
N VAL A 560 -28.94 17.08 -4.93
CA VAL A 560 -28.99 16.42 -3.63
C VAL A 560 -28.60 14.95 -3.78
N VAL A 561 -27.77 14.45 -2.87
CA VAL A 561 -27.37 13.04 -2.81
C VAL A 561 -28.60 12.16 -2.52
N PRO A 562 -28.99 11.22 -3.41
CA PRO A 562 -30.08 10.29 -3.14
C PRO A 562 -29.75 9.34 -1.97
N ALA A 563 -30.73 9.05 -1.13
CA ALA A 563 -30.58 8.11 -0.02
C ALA A 563 -30.10 6.71 -0.47
N SER A 564 -30.51 6.26 -1.67
CA SER A 564 -30.04 5.01 -2.25
C SER A 564 -28.54 5.03 -2.57
N THR A 565 -28.02 6.16 -3.05
CA THR A 565 -26.59 6.32 -3.36
C THR A 565 -25.78 6.32 -2.07
N TRP A 566 -26.26 6.98 -1.03
CA TRP A 566 -25.62 6.96 0.29
C TRP A 566 -25.61 5.56 0.93
N SER A 567 -26.74 4.84 0.89
CA SER A 567 -26.82 3.45 1.35
C SER A 567 -25.77 2.56 0.65
N LYS A 568 -25.58 2.75 -0.66
CA LYS A 568 -24.57 2.00 -1.41
C LYS A 568 -23.14 2.34 -0.99
N ALA A 569 -22.87 3.59 -0.61
CA ALA A 569 -21.57 3.98 -0.06
C ALA A 569 -21.30 3.27 1.27
N GLN A 570 -22.29 3.20 2.16
CA GLN A 570 -22.21 2.51 3.44
C GLN A 570 -22.03 0.99 3.26
N GLU A 571 -22.81 0.36 2.38
CA GLU A 571 -22.67 -1.06 2.03
C GLU A 571 -21.26 -1.38 1.50
N THR A 572 -20.74 -0.51 0.63
CA THR A 572 -19.40 -0.66 0.03
C THR A 572 -18.31 -0.54 1.07
N LEU A 573 -18.38 0.47 1.94
CA LEU A 573 -17.42 0.64 3.04
C LEU A 573 -17.48 -0.54 4.02
N ASP A 574 -18.67 -0.99 4.41
CA ASP A 574 -18.81 -2.14 5.33
C ASP A 574 -18.20 -3.41 4.76
N ARG A 575 -18.43 -3.70 3.46
CA ARG A 575 -17.79 -4.82 2.77
C ARG A 575 -16.27 -4.67 2.79
N ASP A 576 -15.77 -3.53 2.34
CA ASP A 576 -14.34 -3.29 2.19
C ASP A 576 -13.61 -3.41 3.54
N MET A 577 -14.19 -2.91 4.63
CA MET A 577 -13.58 -2.95 5.96
C MET A 577 -13.59 -4.35 6.62
N ARG A 578 -14.49 -5.26 6.24
CA ARG A 578 -14.51 -6.65 6.76
C ARG A 578 -13.33 -7.50 6.27
N GLU A 579 -12.77 -7.15 5.13
CA GLU A 579 -11.71 -7.91 4.46
C GLU A 579 -10.31 -7.29 4.63
N GLN A 580 -10.18 -6.29 5.50
CA GLN A 580 -8.92 -5.59 5.77
C GLN A 580 -8.08 -6.33 6.84
N ASP A 581 -6.81 -6.56 6.54
CA ASP A 581 -5.78 -7.04 7.47
C ASP A 581 -5.37 -5.93 8.44
N TRP A 582 -5.36 -6.23 9.73
CA TRP A 582 -4.91 -5.28 10.76
C TRP A 582 -3.45 -4.86 10.55
N GLY A 583 -2.55 -5.81 10.21
CA GLY A 583 -1.10 -5.53 10.19
C GLY A 583 -0.65 -4.62 9.04
N THR A 584 -1.29 -4.76 7.87
CA THR A 584 -0.92 -4.05 6.63
C THR A 584 -1.91 -2.98 6.22
N PHE A 585 -3.09 -2.92 6.86
CA PHE A 585 -4.26 -2.16 6.40
C PHE A 585 -4.71 -2.49 4.97
N TYR A 586 -4.20 -3.56 4.38
CA TYR A 586 -4.54 -4.01 3.05
C TYR A 586 -5.46 -5.24 3.09
N TRP A 587 -6.06 -5.61 1.97
CA TRP A 587 -7.07 -6.67 1.92
C TRP A 587 -6.46 -8.07 1.82
N PHE A 588 -7.13 -9.08 2.40
CA PHE A 588 -6.64 -10.46 2.44
C PHE A 588 -6.48 -11.12 1.07
N ALA A 589 -7.32 -10.75 0.10
CA ALA A 589 -7.38 -11.33 -1.25
C ALA A 589 -7.27 -10.28 -2.37
N ASN A 590 -6.55 -9.18 -2.11
CA ASN A 590 -6.52 -7.95 -2.92
C ASN A 590 -7.79 -7.10 -2.79
N TYR A 591 -7.66 -5.82 -3.12
CA TYR A 591 -8.78 -4.89 -3.13
C TYR A 591 -9.50 -4.97 -4.47
N GLN A 592 -10.80 -5.33 -4.46
CA GLN A 592 -11.64 -5.40 -5.67
C GLN A 592 -11.08 -6.35 -6.74
N ASP A 593 -10.32 -7.37 -6.32
CA ASP A 593 -9.58 -8.30 -7.17
C ASP A 593 -8.61 -7.64 -8.18
N ARG A 594 -8.24 -6.38 -7.91
CA ARG A 594 -7.23 -5.66 -8.70
C ARG A 594 -5.84 -5.99 -8.19
N ARG A 595 -4.92 -6.20 -9.12
CA ARG A 595 -3.60 -6.76 -8.82
C ARG A 595 -2.57 -5.76 -8.30
N VAL A 596 -2.79 -4.45 -8.49
CA VAL A 596 -1.77 -3.42 -8.21
C VAL A 596 -2.05 -2.73 -6.88
N ALA A 597 -1.29 -3.07 -5.85
CA ALA A 597 -1.54 -2.62 -4.48
C ALA A 597 -1.46 -1.10 -4.29
N VAL A 598 -0.47 -0.42 -4.88
CA VAL A 598 -0.37 1.05 -4.82
C VAL A 598 -1.53 1.75 -5.51
N GLU A 599 -2.02 1.22 -6.64
CA GLU A 599 -3.19 1.75 -7.35
C GLU A 599 -4.47 1.58 -6.51
N ASN A 600 -4.60 0.43 -5.86
CA ASN A 600 -5.69 0.15 -4.93
C ASN A 600 -5.65 1.08 -3.71
N ALA A 601 -4.47 1.39 -3.19
CA ALA A 601 -4.30 2.37 -2.12
C ALA A 601 -4.70 3.77 -2.59
N ASN A 602 -4.34 4.17 -3.82
CA ASN A 602 -4.77 5.45 -4.40
C ASN A 602 -6.30 5.53 -4.50
N ARG A 603 -6.94 4.48 -5.03
CA ARG A 603 -8.40 4.36 -5.14
C ARG A 603 -9.11 4.37 -3.79
N HIS A 604 -8.56 3.67 -2.80
CA HIS A 604 -9.14 3.63 -1.47
C HIS A 604 -9.05 4.99 -0.78
N PHE A 605 -7.90 5.69 -0.88
CA PHE A 605 -7.73 7.04 -0.35
C PHE A 605 -8.75 8.01 -0.97
N ALA A 606 -8.89 8.00 -2.29
CA ALA A 606 -9.90 8.78 -2.99
C ALA A 606 -11.33 8.40 -2.54
N GLY A 607 -11.62 7.10 -2.47
CA GLY A 607 -12.91 6.58 -2.01
C GLY A 607 -13.27 7.03 -0.60
N MET A 608 -12.31 7.08 0.33
CA MET A 608 -12.51 7.59 1.68
C MET A 608 -12.86 9.08 1.69
N ILE A 609 -12.19 9.90 0.87
CA ILE A 609 -12.55 11.32 0.69
C ILE A 609 -13.99 11.44 0.15
N GLY A 610 -14.32 10.66 -0.87
CA GLY A 610 -15.66 10.62 -1.45
C GLY A 610 -16.73 10.24 -0.42
N PHE A 611 -16.45 9.22 0.40
CA PHE A 611 -17.34 8.76 1.45
C PHE A 611 -17.61 9.87 2.49
N VAL A 612 -16.56 10.54 2.99
CA VAL A 612 -16.71 11.64 3.97
C VAL A 612 -17.53 12.79 3.39
N ARG A 613 -17.21 13.23 2.17
CA ARG A 613 -17.95 14.32 1.50
C ARG A 613 -19.43 13.98 1.29
N LEU A 614 -19.76 12.74 0.93
CA LEU A 614 -21.16 12.30 0.81
C LEU A 614 -21.86 12.23 2.18
N ALA A 615 -21.16 11.82 3.24
CA ALA A 615 -21.69 11.83 4.61
C ALA A 615 -22.06 13.26 5.03
N GLU A 616 -21.19 14.24 4.77
CA GLU A 616 -21.44 15.66 5.02
C GLU A 616 -22.64 16.18 4.26
N MET A 617 -22.71 15.92 2.94
CA MET A 617 -23.82 16.34 2.09
C MET A 617 -25.17 15.75 2.52
N THR A 618 -25.15 14.60 3.20
CA THR A 618 -26.37 13.94 3.71
C THR A 618 -26.65 14.23 5.20
N GLY A 619 -25.74 14.91 5.89
CA GLY A 619 -25.85 15.23 7.32
C GLY A 619 -25.61 14.04 8.26
N ASP A 620 -25.00 12.95 7.78
CA ASP A 620 -24.67 11.77 8.60
C ASP A 620 -23.34 11.95 9.33
N SER A 621 -23.37 12.77 10.40
CA SER A 621 -22.18 13.08 11.22
C SER A 621 -21.50 11.85 11.84
N ALA A 622 -22.23 10.75 12.08
CA ALA A 622 -21.64 9.53 12.64
C ALA A 622 -20.75 8.84 11.61
N SER A 623 -21.26 8.67 10.39
CA SER A 623 -20.49 8.13 9.27
C SER A 623 -19.38 9.07 8.83
N GLU A 624 -19.60 10.38 8.86
CA GLU A 624 -18.58 11.40 8.58
C GLU A 624 -17.38 11.24 9.52
N ASN A 625 -17.60 11.28 10.84
CA ASN A 625 -16.55 11.16 11.84
C ASN A 625 -15.80 9.83 11.72
N LEU A 626 -16.53 8.74 11.45
CA LEU A 626 -15.91 7.43 11.22
C LEU A 626 -15.08 7.43 9.93
N GLY A 627 -15.57 8.01 8.85
CA GLY A 627 -14.86 8.12 7.57
C GLY A 627 -13.58 8.94 7.69
N ARG A 628 -13.62 10.07 8.42
CA ARG A 628 -12.46 10.89 8.74
C ARG A 628 -11.45 10.14 9.59
N ALA A 629 -11.94 9.29 10.51
CA ALA A 629 -11.07 8.45 11.30
C ALA A 629 -10.36 7.37 10.47
N LEU A 630 -11.10 6.72 9.56
CA LEU A 630 -10.58 5.69 8.66
C LEU A 630 -9.64 6.26 7.57
N LEU A 631 -9.78 7.54 7.21
CA LEU A 631 -8.85 8.21 6.30
C LEU A 631 -7.40 8.20 6.83
N LEU A 632 -7.21 8.22 8.16
CA LEU A 632 -5.88 8.05 8.75
C LEU A 632 -5.26 6.68 8.40
N LYS A 633 -6.05 5.60 8.35
CA LYS A 633 -5.55 4.28 7.89
C LYS A 633 -5.16 4.33 6.43
N ALA A 634 -5.96 4.96 5.57
CA ALA A 634 -5.64 5.12 4.16
C ALA A 634 -4.37 5.96 3.92
N ALA A 635 -4.18 7.04 4.69
CA ALA A 635 -2.99 7.88 4.67
C ALA A 635 -1.74 7.10 5.11
N ALA A 636 -1.82 6.39 6.24
CA ALA A 636 -0.74 5.55 6.74
C ALA A 636 -0.40 4.42 5.76
N MET A 637 -1.40 3.78 5.15
CA MET A 637 -1.20 2.76 4.12
C MET A 637 -0.42 3.31 2.92
N ARG A 638 -0.86 4.44 2.37
CA ARG A 638 -0.24 4.99 1.17
C ARG A 638 1.18 5.51 1.43
N ALA A 639 1.42 6.16 2.57
CA ALA A 639 2.75 6.60 2.98
C ALA A 639 3.67 5.40 3.29
N GLY A 640 3.16 4.39 4.00
CA GLY A 640 3.88 3.17 4.33
C GLY A 640 4.34 2.39 3.09
N MET A 641 3.49 2.28 2.06
CA MET A 641 3.87 1.69 0.78
C MET A 641 5.00 2.47 0.09
N GLY A 642 5.00 3.80 0.14
CA GLY A 642 6.08 4.64 -0.40
C GLY A 642 7.42 4.42 0.30
N ARG A 643 7.39 4.18 1.62
CA ARG A 643 8.60 3.96 2.45
C ARG A 643 9.12 2.52 2.44
N TYR A 644 8.36 1.58 1.87
CA TYR A 644 8.69 0.15 1.99
C TYR A 644 10.05 -0.21 1.37
N ALA A 645 10.39 0.31 0.19
CA ALA A 645 11.68 0.08 -0.46
C ALA A 645 12.86 0.53 0.43
N ARG A 646 12.75 1.72 1.02
CA ARG A 646 13.74 2.29 1.95
C ARG A 646 13.89 1.44 3.21
N TYR A 647 12.77 0.94 3.74
CA TYR A 647 12.78 0.02 4.87
C TYR A 647 13.61 -1.24 4.59
N LEU A 648 13.49 -1.84 3.40
CA LEU A 648 14.28 -3.02 3.04
C LEU A 648 15.79 -2.73 3.06
N GLY A 649 16.21 -1.58 2.55
CA GLY A 649 17.60 -1.14 2.58
C GLY A 649 18.10 -0.83 4.00
N ALA A 650 17.36 0.00 4.73
CA ALA A 650 17.72 0.43 6.09
C ALA A 650 17.84 -0.73 7.08
N THR A 651 17.07 -1.81 6.87
CA THR A 651 17.12 -3.02 7.69
C THR A 651 18.03 -4.12 7.15
N GLN A 652 18.73 -3.86 6.04
CA GLN A 652 19.59 -4.83 5.33
C GLN A 652 18.88 -6.10 4.86
N LEU A 653 17.54 -6.09 4.79
CA LEU A 653 16.77 -7.12 4.10
C LEU A 653 17.09 -7.11 2.60
N THR A 654 17.42 -5.93 2.07
CA THR A 654 17.99 -5.76 0.73
C THR A 654 19.31 -4.98 0.81
N GLN A 655 20.27 -5.38 -0.01
CA GLN A 655 21.59 -4.76 -0.19
C GLN A 655 21.83 -4.51 -1.67
N ILE A 656 21.89 -3.23 -2.02
CA ILE A 656 22.10 -2.78 -3.39
C ILE A 656 23.52 -3.18 -3.84
N PRO A 657 23.68 -3.74 -5.05
CA PRO A 657 25.01 -3.96 -5.62
C PRO A 657 25.85 -2.69 -5.69
N ALA A 658 27.15 -2.80 -5.42
CA ALA A 658 28.03 -1.63 -5.38
C ALA A 658 28.18 -0.91 -6.73
N SER A 659 27.95 -1.61 -7.84
CA SER A 659 27.94 -1.01 -9.17
C SER A 659 26.56 -0.42 -9.43
N PRO A 660 26.41 0.89 -9.66
CA PRO A 660 25.10 1.51 -9.83
C PRO A 660 24.39 1.08 -11.12
N ASP A 661 25.12 0.53 -12.10
CA ASP A 661 24.63 0.01 -13.37
C ASP A 661 24.37 -1.51 -13.38
N TRP A 662 24.39 -2.16 -12.20
CA TRP A 662 24.30 -3.62 -12.09
C TRP A 662 23.09 -4.23 -12.80
N MET A 663 21.95 -3.51 -12.82
CA MET A 663 20.73 -3.96 -13.50
C MET A 663 20.97 -4.08 -15.01
N MET A 664 21.70 -3.13 -15.61
CA MET A 664 22.04 -3.14 -17.03
C MET A 664 23.06 -4.22 -17.36
N VAL A 665 24.07 -4.39 -16.50
CA VAL A 665 25.16 -5.36 -16.71
C VAL A 665 24.64 -6.80 -16.66
N ASN A 666 23.73 -7.09 -15.71
CA ASN A 666 23.29 -8.46 -15.48
C ASN A 666 21.96 -8.82 -16.15
N ARG A 667 21.34 -7.87 -16.85
CA ARG A 667 20.09 -8.06 -17.59
C ARG A 667 20.17 -9.33 -18.44
N ASN A 668 19.20 -10.21 -18.25
CA ASN A 668 18.86 -11.23 -19.22
C ASN A 668 17.51 -10.88 -19.88
N HIS A 669 17.22 -11.43 -21.06
CA HIS A 669 16.04 -11.07 -21.88
C HIS A 669 16.04 -9.61 -22.42
N THR A 670 16.67 -9.39 -23.57
CA THR A 670 16.76 -8.07 -24.22
C THR A 670 15.45 -7.57 -24.83
N PHE A 671 14.39 -8.38 -24.85
CA PHE A 671 13.10 -8.04 -25.44
C PHE A 671 12.02 -7.63 -24.43
N ILE A 672 12.32 -7.66 -23.13
CA ILE A 672 11.43 -7.06 -22.11
C ILE A 672 12.02 -5.72 -21.71
N GLY A 673 11.21 -4.67 -21.83
CA GLY A 673 11.49 -3.32 -21.40
C GLY A 673 11.26 -3.15 -19.90
N TYR A 674 12.30 -2.71 -19.18
CA TYR A 674 12.25 -2.37 -17.76
C TYR A 674 12.75 -0.94 -17.56
N LEU A 675 12.29 -0.28 -16.51
CA LEU A 675 12.90 0.97 -16.07
C LEU A 675 14.15 0.65 -15.24
N TYR A 676 15.34 0.83 -15.83
CA TYR A 676 16.62 0.65 -15.15
C TYR A 676 16.96 1.80 -14.23
N ASN A 677 17.53 1.51 -13.06
CA ASN A 677 18.17 2.58 -12.30
C ASN A 677 19.65 2.65 -12.65
N TYR A 678 20.08 3.64 -13.44
CA TYR A 678 21.50 3.85 -13.78
C TYR A 678 22.33 4.38 -12.62
N SER A 679 21.67 4.97 -11.61
CA SER A 679 22.29 5.64 -10.48
C SER A 679 21.74 5.12 -9.17
N TRP A 680 21.58 3.79 -9.05
CA TRP A 680 21.12 3.18 -7.80
C TRP A 680 22.26 3.10 -6.78
N ALA A 681 22.55 4.21 -6.11
CA ALA A 681 23.65 4.30 -5.16
C ALA A 681 23.25 3.87 -3.75
N ASN A 682 21.99 4.10 -3.37
CA ASN A 682 21.46 3.76 -2.06
C ASN A 682 19.93 3.53 -2.10
N GLU A 683 19.35 3.17 -0.97
CA GLU A 683 17.92 2.81 -0.83
C GLU A 683 16.95 3.96 -1.13
N TYR A 684 17.42 5.22 -1.14
CA TYR A 684 16.59 6.37 -1.51
C TYR A 684 16.45 6.56 -3.03
N ASP A 685 17.29 5.88 -3.83
CA ASP A 685 17.19 5.87 -5.29
C ASP A 685 16.21 4.80 -5.79
N ASP A 686 15.65 3.97 -4.89
CA ASP A 686 14.74 2.89 -5.24
C ASP A 686 13.34 3.41 -5.54
N SER A 687 12.97 3.44 -6.81
CA SER A 687 11.67 3.90 -7.30
C SER A 687 10.56 2.85 -7.24
N ARG A 688 10.88 1.59 -6.90
CA ARG A 688 9.90 0.51 -6.99
C ARG A 688 8.74 0.76 -6.05
N GLN A 689 7.55 0.44 -6.52
CA GLN A 689 6.32 0.59 -5.78
C GLN A 689 5.83 -0.76 -5.26
N VAL A 690 5.04 -0.74 -4.19
CA VAL A 690 4.35 -1.95 -3.73
C VAL A 690 3.28 -2.32 -4.75
N ILE A 691 3.58 -3.30 -5.60
CA ILE A 691 2.67 -3.74 -6.66
C ILE A 691 1.80 -4.90 -6.21
N TYR A 692 2.24 -5.73 -5.27
CA TYR A 692 1.44 -6.77 -4.65
C TYR A 692 1.54 -6.66 -3.14
N LEU A 693 0.42 -6.82 -2.45
CA LEU A 693 0.36 -6.87 -1.01
C LEU A 693 -0.82 -7.75 -0.64
N ASN A 694 -0.63 -8.70 0.25
CA ASN A 694 -1.71 -9.39 0.94
C ASN A 694 -1.19 -9.90 2.28
N GLN A 695 -1.93 -10.83 2.90
CA GLN A 695 -1.48 -11.43 4.16
C GLN A 695 -0.19 -12.26 4.02
N PHE A 696 0.14 -12.77 2.83
CA PHE A 696 1.22 -13.72 2.59
C PHE A 696 2.49 -13.08 2.01
N ALA A 697 2.43 -11.92 1.37
CA ALA A 697 3.62 -11.35 0.76
C ALA A 697 3.49 -9.86 0.44
N VAL A 698 4.65 -9.23 0.19
CA VAL A 698 4.78 -7.91 -0.43
C VAL A 698 5.65 -8.06 -1.68
N ASP A 699 5.31 -7.38 -2.77
CA ASP A 699 6.19 -7.21 -3.93
C ASP A 699 6.45 -5.77 -4.24
N LEU A 700 7.70 -5.54 -4.65
CA LEU A 700 8.13 -4.31 -5.27
C LEU A 700 8.29 -4.49 -6.77
N ASN A 701 7.84 -3.52 -7.57
CA ASN A 701 8.21 -3.38 -8.98
C ASN A 701 7.94 -1.94 -9.46
N ASP A 702 8.47 -1.57 -10.62
CA ASP A 702 8.26 -0.25 -11.23
C ASP A 702 6.98 -0.17 -12.09
N TYR A 703 6.41 -1.31 -12.44
CA TYR A 703 5.26 -1.43 -13.33
C TYR A 703 4.26 -2.50 -12.83
N ASN A 704 3.02 -2.46 -13.32
CA ASN A 704 1.86 -3.26 -12.89
C ASN A 704 1.95 -4.77 -13.18
N TYR A 705 3.06 -5.24 -13.74
CA TYR A 705 3.23 -6.62 -14.17
C TYR A 705 4.07 -7.39 -13.14
N LEU A 706 3.50 -8.49 -12.68
CA LEU A 706 4.15 -9.48 -11.82
C LEU A 706 4.69 -10.57 -12.75
N GLN A 707 5.97 -10.47 -13.13
CA GLN A 707 6.65 -11.58 -13.81
C GLN A 707 6.49 -12.85 -12.99
N GLU A 708 6.16 -13.98 -13.64
CA GLU A 708 5.81 -15.29 -13.04
C GLU A 708 6.41 -15.43 -11.65
N VAL A 709 5.62 -15.08 -10.63
CA VAL A 709 6.23 -15.08 -9.33
C VAL A 709 6.25 -16.51 -8.84
N TYR A 710 7.42 -17.14 -8.91
CA TYR A 710 7.73 -18.38 -8.20
C TYR A 710 7.79 -18.16 -6.67
N ASN A 711 7.01 -17.23 -6.13
CA ASN A 711 6.70 -17.19 -4.72
C ASN A 711 5.58 -18.17 -4.49
N HIS A 712 5.94 -19.36 -4.02
CA HIS A 712 5.02 -20.43 -3.67
C HIS A 712 4.03 -20.05 -2.54
N LEU A 713 4.13 -18.83 -1.99
CA LEU A 713 3.14 -18.22 -1.09
C LEU A 713 2.06 -17.40 -1.85
N ARG A 714 2.10 -17.37 -3.20
CA ARG A 714 1.25 -16.55 -4.10
C ARG A 714 0.47 -17.34 -5.16
N ASP A 715 0.19 -18.61 -4.92
CA ASP A 715 -0.52 -19.42 -5.93
C ASP A 715 -2.03 -19.07 -6.07
N ASP A 716 -2.49 -17.89 -5.61
CA ASP A 716 -3.75 -17.32 -6.10
C ASP A 716 -3.70 -17.01 -7.62
N LEU A 717 -2.52 -17.17 -8.24
CA LEU A 717 -2.24 -17.01 -9.67
C LEU A 717 -1.94 -18.33 -10.39
N ASP A 718 -2.64 -19.44 -10.08
CA ASP A 718 -2.57 -20.77 -10.76
C ASP A 718 -2.67 -20.71 -12.31
N ASN A 719 -2.95 -19.54 -12.89
CA ASN A 719 -2.84 -19.29 -14.32
C ASN A 719 -2.10 -17.95 -14.61
N PRO A 720 -0.76 -17.95 -14.75
CA PRO A 720 0.01 -16.75 -15.13
C PRO A 720 -0.31 -16.25 -16.55
N ARG A 721 -1.11 -16.99 -17.33
CA ARG A 721 -1.40 -16.72 -18.76
C ARG A 721 -2.25 -15.48 -19.04
N GLY A 722 -2.54 -14.67 -18.01
CA GLY A 722 -3.28 -13.44 -18.17
C GLY A 722 -2.43 -12.21 -18.50
N GLN A 723 -1.10 -12.21 -18.35
CA GLN A 723 -0.39 -10.95 -18.08
C GLN A 723 0.72 -10.62 -19.08
N ASP A 724 0.56 -9.57 -19.90
CA ASP A 724 1.59 -9.22 -20.90
C ASP A 724 1.74 -7.71 -21.21
N SER A 725 1.13 -6.80 -20.45
CA SER A 725 1.13 -5.36 -20.79
C SER A 725 1.58 -4.47 -19.63
N PRO A 726 2.90 -4.46 -19.33
CA PRO A 726 3.49 -3.60 -18.31
C PRO A 726 3.15 -2.12 -18.51
N SER A 727 2.54 -1.50 -17.51
CA SER A 727 2.35 -0.06 -17.40
C SER A 727 2.86 0.44 -16.05
N LEU A 728 3.21 1.71 -15.93
CA LEU A 728 3.57 2.34 -14.65
C LEU A 728 2.47 2.15 -13.59
N ALA A 729 2.88 1.97 -12.33
CA ALA A 729 1.96 1.67 -11.23
C ALA A 729 1.75 2.85 -10.24
N ALA A 730 2.71 3.77 -10.12
CA ALA A 730 2.82 4.64 -8.94
C ALA A 730 1.65 5.62 -8.73
N PHE A 731 1.11 6.19 -9.81
CA PHE A 731 0.19 7.33 -9.75
C PHE A 731 -1.14 7.08 -10.46
N ARG A 732 -1.37 5.85 -10.94
CA ARG A 732 -2.66 5.48 -11.55
C ARG A 732 -3.78 5.67 -10.53
N ASP A 733 -4.89 6.24 -11.00
CA ASP A 733 -6.09 6.58 -10.22
C ASP A 733 -5.85 7.51 -9.01
N MET A 734 -4.74 8.24 -9.01
CA MET A 734 -4.53 9.34 -8.07
C MET A 734 -5.58 10.44 -8.33
N VAL A 735 -6.00 11.10 -7.25
CA VAL A 735 -6.85 12.30 -7.28
C VAL A 735 -6.05 13.51 -6.78
N PRO A 736 -6.45 14.75 -7.07
CA PRO A 736 -5.68 15.92 -6.70
C PRO A 736 -5.37 16.04 -5.21
N GLU A 737 -6.31 15.64 -4.33
CA GLU A 737 -6.13 15.63 -2.88
C GLU A 737 -5.05 14.64 -2.45
N LEU A 738 -5.01 13.47 -3.09
CA LEU A 738 -3.93 12.50 -2.87
C LEU A 738 -2.60 13.02 -3.43
N GLY A 739 -2.61 13.71 -4.57
CA GLY A 739 -1.41 14.40 -5.09
C GLY A 739 -0.86 15.42 -4.09
N LYS A 740 -1.74 16.24 -3.50
CA LYS A 740 -1.37 17.17 -2.42
C LYS A 740 -0.82 16.43 -1.20
N PHE A 741 -1.45 15.34 -0.77
CA PHE A 741 -0.97 14.52 0.34
C PHE A 741 0.43 13.96 0.08
N LEU A 742 0.67 13.39 -1.11
CA LEU A 742 1.97 12.87 -1.50
C LEU A 742 3.02 13.97 -1.57
N LYS A 743 2.66 15.16 -2.04
CA LYS A 743 3.56 16.33 -2.01
C LYS A 743 3.95 16.72 -0.58
N ASP A 744 2.98 16.76 0.33
CA ASP A 744 3.24 17.23 1.69
C ASP A 744 4.05 16.22 2.51
N TRP A 745 3.84 14.91 2.30
CA TRP A 745 4.35 13.87 3.20
C TRP A 745 5.21 12.78 2.55
N SER A 746 5.21 12.68 1.22
CA SER A 746 5.90 11.61 0.48
C SER A 746 6.57 12.12 -0.79
N TRP A 747 6.96 13.40 -0.82
CA TRP A 747 7.50 14.05 -2.02
C TRP A 747 8.72 13.31 -2.53
N GLU A 748 9.65 12.95 -1.65
CA GLU A 748 10.87 12.23 -2.03
C GLU A 748 10.60 10.86 -2.66
N ASP A 749 9.54 10.17 -2.20
CA ASP A 749 9.15 8.85 -2.72
C ASP A 749 8.45 8.97 -4.08
N ALA A 750 7.74 10.08 -4.31
CA ALA A 750 7.11 10.37 -5.60
C ALA A 750 8.11 10.90 -6.63
N ASP A 751 8.98 11.83 -6.24
CA ASP A 751 9.99 12.48 -7.07
C ASP A 751 10.98 11.46 -7.67
N VAL A 752 11.43 10.46 -6.91
CA VAL A 752 12.33 9.44 -7.43
C VAL A 752 11.71 8.63 -8.58
N VAL A 753 10.39 8.40 -8.55
CA VAL A 753 9.68 7.72 -9.64
C VAL A 753 9.64 8.61 -10.88
N VAL A 754 9.26 9.88 -10.71
CA VAL A 754 9.14 10.82 -11.84
C VAL A 754 10.50 11.06 -12.50
N ARG A 755 11.55 11.31 -11.71
CA ARG A 755 12.92 11.45 -12.22
C ARG A 755 13.38 10.23 -12.99
N LYS A 756 13.17 9.03 -12.45
CA LYS A 756 13.53 7.79 -13.16
C LYS A 756 12.83 7.66 -14.50
N VAL A 757 11.53 7.99 -14.58
CA VAL A 757 10.81 7.98 -15.85
C VAL A 757 11.37 9.01 -16.82
N GLN A 758 11.65 10.24 -16.36
CA GLN A 758 12.23 11.29 -17.20
C GLN A 758 13.61 10.93 -17.75
N ASP A 759 14.45 10.32 -16.93
CA ASP A 759 15.82 9.95 -17.31
C ASP A 759 15.84 8.81 -18.34
N LEU A 760 14.94 7.84 -18.20
CA LEU A 760 14.93 6.63 -19.03
C LEU A 760 14.03 6.75 -20.26
N TRP A 761 13.01 7.59 -20.16
CA TRP A 761 12.00 7.75 -21.19
C TRP A 761 11.72 9.24 -21.43
N PRO A 762 12.62 9.96 -22.11
CA PRO A 762 12.52 11.42 -22.30
C PRO A 762 11.26 11.87 -23.05
N GLN A 763 10.62 10.96 -23.77
CA GLN A 763 9.37 11.18 -24.51
C GLN A 763 8.13 10.64 -23.78
N TRP A 764 8.20 10.40 -22.46
CA TRP A 764 7.11 9.86 -21.63
C TRP A 764 5.75 10.54 -21.83
N TYR A 765 5.76 11.82 -22.18
CA TYR A 765 4.55 12.62 -22.35
C TYR A 765 3.89 12.44 -23.73
N ALA A 766 4.64 12.00 -24.73
CA ALA A 766 4.21 12.01 -26.13
C ALA A 766 3.35 10.79 -26.49
N ALA A 767 2.24 11.03 -27.19
CA ALA A 767 1.40 9.99 -27.75
C ALA A 767 2.18 9.23 -28.83
N TYR A 768 1.99 7.90 -28.88
CA TYR A 768 2.70 7.00 -29.77
C TYR A 768 4.23 7.00 -29.63
N ALA A 769 4.77 7.52 -28.53
CA ALA A 769 6.18 7.42 -28.22
C ALA A 769 6.64 5.97 -28.04
N GLU A 770 7.94 5.76 -28.24
CA GLU A 770 8.56 4.47 -28.02
C GLU A 770 8.35 4.00 -26.57
N GLY A 771 7.74 2.83 -26.39
CA GLY A 771 7.57 2.20 -25.08
C GLY A 771 8.91 1.70 -24.54
N THR A 772 9.29 2.16 -23.35
CA THR A 772 10.45 1.60 -22.60
C THR A 772 10.02 0.46 -21.68
N LEU A 773 8.75 0.45 -21.27
CA LEU A 773 8.10 -0.61 -20.52
C LEU A 773 7.31 -1.48 -21.50
N GLY A 774 7.47 -2.80 -21.43
CA GLY A 774 6.71 -3.69 -22.32
C GLY A 774 7.43 -4.99 -22.64
N TRP A 775 6.75 -5.84 -23.40
CA TRP A 775 7.34 -7.04 -24.02
C TRP A 775 7.81 -6.71 -25.44
N GLU A 776 7.42 -7.51 -26.44
CA GLU A 776 7.76 -7.38 -27.86
C GLU A 776 7.01 -6.23 -28.57
N HIS A 777 6.82 -5.07 -27.93
CA HIS A 777 6.15 -3.92 -28.54
C HIS A 777 6.85 -2.60 -28.22
N ASN A 778 6.60 -1.61 -29.09
CA ASN A 778 7.32 -0.34 -29.12
C ASN A 778 6.42 0.85 -28.77
N LEU A 779 5.23 0.67 -28.20
CA LEU A 779 4.33 1.79 -27.86
C LEU A 779 4.11 1.86 -26.36
N ALA A 780 4.24 3.06 -25.81
CA ALA A 780 3.91 3.28 -24.42
C ALA A 780 2.41 3.21 -24.14
N HIS A 781 2.05 2.82 -22.92
CA HIS A 781 0.65 2.86 -22.51
C HIS A 781 0.18 4.32 -22.33
N PRO A 782 -1.03 4.68 -22.80
CA PRO A 782 -1.60 6.00 -22.60
C PRO A 782 -1.68 6.43 -21.13
N VAL A 783 -1.96 5.48 -20.23
CA VAL A 783 -2.05 5.71 -18.79
C VAL A 783 -0.70 6.10 -18.17
N ASP A 784 0.44 5.74 -18.80
CA ASP A 784 1.77 6.08 -18.30
C ASP A 784 2.07 7.57 -18.48
N SER A 785 1.81 8.10 -19.67
CA SER A 785 1.87 9.54 -19.96
C SER A 785 0.92 10.31 -19.04
N PHE A 786 -0.31 9.82 -18.90
CA PHE A 786 -1.32 10.47 -18.07
C PHE A 786 -0.91 10.55 -16.59
N GLN A 787 -0.51 9.43 -15.98
CA GLN A 787 -0.24 9.40 -14.54
C GLN A 787 1.00 10.21 -14.16
N ILE A 788 2.03 10.24 -15.03
CA ILE A 788 3.22 11.08 -14.82
C ILE A 788 2.88 12.56 -15.03
N PHE A 789 2.03 12.90 -16.02
CA PHE A 789 1.53 14.25 -16.17
C PHE A 789 0.79 14.71 -14.90
N MET A 790 -0.08 13.87 -14.34
CA MET A 790 -0.79 14.21 -13.10
C MET A 790 0.15 14.37 -11.90
N ALA A 791 1.20 13.55 -11.78
CA ALA A 791 2.24 13.74 -10.77
C ALA A 791 2.99 15.07 -10.96
N LYS A 792 3.35 15.43 -12.19
CA LYS A 792 3.93 16.74 -12.52
C LYS A 792 3.02 17.90 -12.11
N ALA A 793 1.72 17.76 -12.36
CA ALA A 793 0.75 18.81 -12.06
C ALA A 793 0.42 18.94 -10.57
N TRP A 794 0.24 17.82 -9.85
CA TRP A 794 -0.30 17.84 -8.49
C TRP A 794 0.73 17.63 -7.39
N ILE A 795 1.91 17.09 -7.72
CA ILE A 795 2.99 16.82 -6.76
C ILE A 795 4.16 17.78 -6.96
N GLU A 796 4.67 17.88 -8.19
CA GLU A 796 5.89 18.67 -8.48
C GLU A 796 5.63 20.16 -8.75
N ASP A 797 4.37 20.59 -8.81
CA ASP A 797 3.97 21.95 -9.23
C ASP A 797 4.65 22.39 -10.55
N ALA A 798 4.68 21.51 -11.55
CA ALA A 798 5.25 21.85 -12.85
C ALA A 798 4.62 23.12 -13.41
N THR A 799 5.45 23.93 -14.08
CA THR A 799 5.01 25.23 -14.58
C THR A 799 3.88 25.09 -15.63
N PRO A 800 3.00 26.09 -15.77
CA PRO A 800 1.96 26.06 -16.79
C PRO A 800 2.51 25.84 -18.22
N GLU A 801 3.69 26.40 -18.52
CA GLU A 801 4.38 26.24 -19.80
C GLU A 801 4.83 24.78 -20.02
N GLU A 802 5.38 24.14 -18.99
CA GLU A 802 5.76 22.72 -19.05
C GLU A 802 4.54 21.83 -19.24
N LEU A 803 3.46 22.05 -18.47
CA LEU A 803 2.23 21.27 -18.59
C LEU A 803 1.57 21.48 -19.96
N GLY A 804 1.56 22.71 -20.48
CA GLY A 804 1.08 22.99 -21.84
C GLY A 804 1.86 22.22 -22.90
N ARG A 805 3.18 22.09 -22.74
CA ARG A 805 4.04 21.28 -23.61
C ARG A 805 3.77 19.79 -23.47
N TYR A 806 3.67 19.27 -22.23
CA TYR A 806 3.50 17.84 -21.95
C TYR A 806 2.07 17.32 -22.19
N ALA A 807 1.09 18.22 -22.43
CA ALA A 807 -0.25 17.82 -22.82
C ALA A 807 -0.25 17.05 -24.16
N ASP A 808 0.71 17.36 -25.03
CA ASP A 808 1.00 16.69 -26.32
C ASP A 808 -0.22 16.62 -27.26
N ILE A 809 -0.52 15.47 -27.88
CA ILE A 809 -1.69 15.25 -28.73
C ILE A 809 -2.56 14.12 -28.19
N SER A 810 -3.75 13.97 -28.77
CA SER A 810 -4.68 12.88 -28.44
C SER A 810 -4.18 11.54 -29.01
N TRP A 811 -4.42 10.45 -28.28
CA TRP A 811 -4.27 9.08 -28.79
C TRP A 811 -5.44 8.62 -29.65
N LEU A 812 -6.59 9.29 -29.51
CA LEU A 812 -7.86 8.92 -30.14
C LEU A 812 -8.44 10.10 -30.90
N ASP A 813 -9.19 9.83 -31.97
CA ASP A 813 -9.83 10.91 -32.74
C ASP A 813 -10.98 11.56 -31.94
N ASP A 814 -11.63 10.79 -31.06
CA ASP A 814 -12.78 11.18 -30.27
C ASP A 814 -12.71 10.62 -28.84
N GLY A 815 -13.02 11.44 -27.84
CA GLY A 815 -13.20 10.97 -26.46
C GLY A 815 -11.93 10.41 -25.80
N ASP A 816 -10.75 10.96 -26.07
CA ASP A 816 -9.57 10.67 -25.25
C ASP A 816 -9.66 11.44 -23.91
N PHE A 817 -10.23 10.80 -22.90
CA PHE A 817 -10.44 11.46 -21.60
C PHE A 817 -9.12 11.75 -20.86
N PHE A 818 -8.03 11.01 -21.15
CA PHE A 818 -6.72 11.32 -20.59
C PHE A 818 -6.17 12.62 -21.18
N TYR A 819 -6.18 12.75 -22.51
CA TYR A 819 -5.74 13.98 -23.18
C TYR A 819 -6.59 15.19 -22.79
N MET A 820 -7.92 15.03 -22.73
CA MET A 820 -8.82 16.10 -22.29
C MET A 820 -8.48 16.59 -20.89
N GLN A 821 -8.23 15.69 -19.93
CA GLN A 821 -7.85 16.12 -18.59
C GLN A 821 -6.43 16.71 -18.55
N LYS A 822 -5.45 16.21 -19.34
CA LYS A 822 -4.14 16.87 -19.45
C LYS A 822 -4.28 18.33 -19.90
N LEU A 823 -5.10 18.59 -20.93
CA LEU A 823 -5.42 19.95 -21.37
C LEU A 823 -6.09 20.76 -20.25
N ALA A 824 -7.08 20.19 -19.57
CA ALA A 824 -7.79 20.85 -18.47
C ALA A 824 -6.82 21.26 -17.34
N GLU A 825 -5.92 20.38 -16.93
CA GLU A 825 -4.94 20.64 -15.89
C GLU A 825 -3.89 21.69 -16.32
N ALA A 826 -3.45 21.69 -17.59
CA ALA A 826 -2.61 22.77 -18.12
C ALA A 826 -3.34 24.13 -18.10
N VAL A 827 -4.60 24.17 -18.53
CA VAL A 827 -5.45 25.38 -18.47
C VAL A 827 -5.61 25.88 -17.03
N LYS A 828 -5.90 24.97 -16.08
CA LYS A 828 -5.99 25.29 -14.64
C LYS A 828 -4.67 25.86 -14.12
N ALA A 829 -3.54 25.29 -14.51
CA ALA A 829 -2.22 25.79 -14.10
C ALA A 829 -1.96 27.22 -14.58
N TYR A 830 -2.25 27.55 -15.85
CA TYR A 830 -2.13 28.92 -16.38
C TYR A 830 -3.04 29.92 -15.67
N ARG A 831 -4.25 29.48 -15.35
CA ARG A 831 -5.18 30.25 -14.54
C ARG A 831 -4.68 30.50 -13.13
N GLY A 832 -3.94 29.53 -12.59
CA GLY A 832 -3.59 29.44 -11.18
C GLY A 832 -4.60 28.57 -10.45
N VAL A 833 -4.10 27.74 -9.53
CA VAL A 833 -4.91 26.90 -8.65
C VAL A 833 -4.60 27.26 -7.21
N ALA A 834 -5.65 27.46 -6.43
CA ALA A 834 -5.59 27.57 -4.97
C ALA A 834 -6.38 26.42 -4.34
N TRP A 835 -6.11 26.09 -3.08
CA TRP A 835 -6.94 25.17 -2.31
C TRP A 835 -7.89 26.00 -1.43
N SER A 836 -9.21 25.76 -1.55
CA SER A 836 -10.24 26.37 -0.70
C SER A 836 -9.91 26.10 0.77
N GLY A 837 -10.19 27.02 1.68
CA GLY A 837 -9.93 26.83 3.12
C GLY A 837 -8.45 26.89 3.54
N SER A 838 -7.49 26.97 2.60
CA SER A 838 -6.10 27.26 2.93
C SER A 838 -5.86 28.77 2.91
N ASP A 839 -6.08 29.41 4.04
CA ASP A 839 -5.37 30.64 4.37
C ASP A 839 -3.87 30.30 4.36
N SER A 840 -3.20 30.47 3.23
CA SER A 840 -1.81 30.09 3.04
C SER A 840 -0.95 31.32 2.90
N LEU A 841 0.09 31.41 3.74
CA LEU A 841 1.10 32.45 3.70
C LEU A 841 2.43 31.81 3.35
N THR A 842 2.87 32.02 2.11
CA THR A 842 4.17 31.51 1.64
C THR A 842 5.20 32.64 1.66
N LEU A 843 6.40 32.35 2.16
CA LEU A 843 7.52 33.28 2.22
C LEU A 843 8.67 32.73 1.39
N SER A 844 9.38 33.62 0.70
CA SER A 844 10.64 33.34 0.01
C SER A 844 11.67 34.41 0.38
N ALA A 845 12.95 34.02 0.42
CA ALA A 845 14.06 34.90 0.72
C ALA A 845 15.11 34.82 -0.41
N ILE A 846 15.42 35.96 -1.00
CA ILE A 846 16.40 36.09 -2.08
C ILE A 846 17.64 36.80 -1.52
N PRO A 847 18.81 36.15 -1.50
CA PRO A 847 20.02 36.76 -0.94
C PRO A 847 20.63 37.82 -1.87
N GLY A 848 21.28 38.80 -1.27
CA GLY A 848 22.16 39.75 -1.97
C GLY A 848 23.26 40.29 -1.06
N ASP A 849 24.12 41.15 -1.60
CA ASP A 849 25.27 41.71 -0.86
C ASP A 849 24.81 42.56 0.33
N GLY A 850 24.93 42.01 1.53
CA GLY A 850 24.54 42.67 2.77
C GLY A 850 23.01 42.82 2.97
N TYR A 851 22.18 42.10 2.21
CA TYR A 851 20.73 42.15 2.33
C TYR A 851 20.03 40.81 2.03
N LEU A 852 18.77 40.69 2.47
CA LEU A 852 17.81 39.66 2.05
C LEU A 852 16.54 40.35 1.51
N LEU A 853 16.16 40.04 0.27
CA LEU A 853 14.87 40.45 -0.30
C LEU A 853 13.84 39.37 -0.01
N LEU A 854 12.83 39.70 0.78
CA LEU A 854 11.72 38.83 1.09
C LEU A 854 10.56 39.09 0.14
N ARG A 855 9.89 38.02 -0.28
CA ARG A 855 8.62 38.07 -1.01
C ARG A 855 7.66 37.05 -0.45
N TRP A 856 6.40 37.42 -0.33
CA TRP A 856 5.37 36.53 0.20
C TRP A 856 4.07 36.66 -0.56
N LYS A 857 3.29 35.57 -0.51
CA LYS A 857 1.95 35.48 -1.07
C LYS A 857 1.00 34.97 0.00
N ILE A 858 -0.15 35.63 0.14
CA ILE A 858 -1.28 35.16 0.93
C ILE A 858 -2.40 34.71 -0.02
N VAL A 859 -3.09 33.63 0.33
CA VAL A 859 -4.28 33.13 -0.36
C VAL A 859 -5.28 32.73 0.72
N PRO A 860 -6.57 33.13 0.64
CA PRO A 860 -7.09 34.15 -0.26
C PRO A 860 -6.48 35.53 0.09
N ASP A 861 -6.28 36.38 -0.92
CA ASP A 861 -5.78 37.74 -0.71
C ASP A 861 -6.93 38.67 -0.33
N GLN A 862 -7.39 38.55 0.93
CA GLN A 862 -8.44 39.41 1.49
C GLN A 862 -7.85 40.36 2.53
N ASP A 863 -8.04 41.66 2.32
CA ASP A 863 -7.64 42.70 3.27
C ASP A 863 -8.67 42.79 4.41
N GLU A 864 -8.39 42.07 5.50
CA GLU A 864 -9.24 42.05 6.70
C GLU A 864 -8.75 43.04 7.79
N GLY A 865 -7.90 44.01 7.43
CA GLY A 865 -7.34 44.98 8.37
C GLY A 865 -6.12 44.48 9.15
N TYR A 866 -5.44 43.46 8.63
CA TYR A 866 -4.21 42.93 9.21
C TYR A 866 -2.98 43.80 8.87
N THR A 867 -1.87 43.56 9.57
CA THR A 867 -0.54 44.06 9.17
C THR A 867 0.45 42.90 9.09
N TRP A 868 1.60 43.06 8.44
CA TRP A 868 2.63 42.03 8.46
C TRP A 868 3.62 42.24 9.59
N ARG A 869 4.03 41.10 10.18
CA ARG A 869 5.19 40.97 11.04
C ARG A 869 6.19 40.01 10.41
N ILE A 870 7.45 40.41 10.28
CA ILE A 870 8.56 39.56 9.87
C ILE A 870 9.37 39.23 11.13
N ASP A 871 9.41 37.95 11.47
CA ASP A 871 10.26 37.43 12.53
C ASP A 871 11.57 36.94 11.90
N ILE A 872 12.70 37.41 12.42
CA ILE A 872 14.05 37.06 11.95
C ILE A 872 14.93 36.68 13.13
N SER A 873 15.66 35.58 12.98
CA SER A 873 16.59 35.07 14.00
C SER A 873 17.91 34.64 13.36
N GLY A 874 19.00 34.73 14.12
CA GLY A 874 20.36 34.45 13.67
C GLY A 874 21.38 35.40 14.32
N PRO A 875 22.68 35.12 14.20
CA PRO A 875 23.71 35.99 14.77
C PRO A 875 23.60 37.42 14.21
N GLY A 876 23.41 38.41 15.08
CA GLY A 876 23.26 39.81 14.68
C GLY A 876 21.97 40.12 13.92
N ALA A 877 20.92 39.31 14.06
CA ALA A 877 19.62 39.60 13.47
C ALA A 877 19.02 40.90 14.05
N PRO A 878 18.37 41.75 13.22
CA PRO A 878 17.63 42.89 13.71
C PRO A 878 16.40 42.45 14.52
N SER A 879 15.78 43.38 15.24
CA SER A 879 14.48 43.12 15.87
C SER A 879 13.40 42.76 14.84
N PRO A 880 12.37 41.99 15.21
CA PRO A 880 11.23 41.71 14.34
C PRO A 880 10.64 43.00 13.77
N ILE A 881 10.24 42.94 12.51
CA ILE A 881 9.73 44.08 11.75
C ILE A 881 8.21 43.97 11.73
N SER A 882 7.50 44.88 12.37
CA SER A 882 6.05 44.84 12.53
C SER A 882 5.35 46.06 11.93
N GLY A 883 4.03 45.98 11.76
CA GLY A 883 3.21 47.09 11.31
C GLY A 883 3.34 47.40 9.82
N LEU A 884 3.83 46.46 9.02
CA LEU A 884 3.87 46.63 7.57
C LEU A 884 2.44 46.60 7.03
N PRO A 885 2.03 47.55 6.16
CA PRO A 885 0.68 47.56 5.60
C PRO A 885 0.34 46.24 4.92
N PHE A 886 -0.90 45.77 5.05
CA PHE A 886 -1.32 44.49 4.45
C PHE A 886 -1.02 44.41 2.95
N ALA A 887 -1.13 45.49 2.19
CA ALA A 887 -0.79 45.51 0.75
C ALA A 887 0.70 45.22 0.43
N THR A 888 1.58 45.21 1.43
CA THR A 888 3.00 44.89 1.24
C THR A 888 3.16 43.40 0.92
N ARG A 889 3.86 43.06 -0.17
CA ARG A 889 4.17 41.66 -0.57
C ARG A 889 5.68 41.38 -0.66
N SER A 890 6.49 42.39 -0.37
CA SER A 890 7.95 42.26 -0.38
C SER A 890 8.60 43.22 0.59
N TYR A 891 9.72 42.82 1.18
CA TYR A 891 10.49 43.66 2.10
C TYR A 891 11.99 43.40 1.96
N LEU A 892 12.79 44.46 2.00
CA LEU A 892 14.25 44.37 1.88
C LEU A 892 14.89 44.55 3.26
N ILE A 893 15.45 43.47 3.81
CA ILE A 893 16.23 43.53 5.05
C ILE A 893 17.68 43.85 4.67
N THR A 894 18.21 44.99 5.12
CA THR A 894 19.57 45.45 4.81
C THR A 894 20.47 45.43 6.05
N GLY A 895 21.78 45.61 5.86
CA GLY A 895 22.76 45.70 6.96
C GLY A 895 23.28 44.36 7.46
N LEU A 896 22.95 43.26 6.78
CA LEU A 896 23.35 41.90 7.15
C LEU A 896 24.75 41.57 6.61
N LYS A 897 25.79 42.22 7.14
CA LYS A 897 27.17 42.18 6.61
C LYS A 897 28.07 41.09 7.19
N ASN A 898 27.50 40.15 7.95
CA ASN A 898 28.27 39.19 8.74
C ASN A 898 28.42 37.82 8.09
N TYR A 899 27.85 37.61 6.89
CA TYR A 899 27.84 36.32 6.20
C TYR A 899 27.36 35.20 7.14
N GLN A 900 26.24 35.44 7.84
CA GLN A 900 25.60 34.44 8.70
C GLN A 900 24.25 34.02 8.15
N ARG A 901 23.82 32.83 8.53
CA ARG A 901 22.53 32.28 8.14
C ARG A 901 21.43 32.83 9.06
N TYR A 902 20.33 33.26 8.47
CA TYR A 902 19.15 33.79 9.15
C TYR A 902 17.94 32.89 8.89
N THR A 903 17.14 32.68 9.92
CA THR A 903 15.84 32.00 9.82
C THR A 903 14.75 33.06 9.90
N LEU A 904 13.83 33.05 8.93
CA LEU A 904 12.80 34.05 8.75
C LEU A 904 11.41 33.42 8.67
N SER A 905 10.41 34.06 9.26
CA SER A 905 8.99 33.80 9.00
C SER A 905 8.24 35.11 8.85
N ILE A 906 7.08 35.07 8.20
CA ILE A 906 6.18 36.20 8.13
C ILE A 906 4.82 35.82 8.68
N SER A 907 4.20 36.72 9.42
CA SER A 907 2.87 36.55 9.99
C SER A 907 1.94 37.70 9.59
N ALA A 908 0.70 37.38 9.25
CA ALA A 908 -0.39 38.35 9.31
C ALA A 908 -0.78 38.54 10.79
N VAL A 909 -0.80 39.78 11.27
CA VAL A 909 -1.15 40.10 12.65
C VAL A 909 -2.36 41.03 12.71
N ASP A 910 -3.23 40.80 13.69
CA ASP A 910 -4.42 41.60 13.94
C ASP A 910 -4.10 42.93 14.67
N SER A 911 -5.14 43.72 14.96
CA SER A 911 -5.00 44.99 15.68
C SER A 911 -4.46 44.86 17.12
N THR A 912 -4.45 43.65 17.68
CA THR A 912 -3.88 43.36 19.01
C THR A 912 -2.42 42.91 18.94
N GLY A 913 -1.90 42.68 17.72
CA GLY A 913 -0.56 42.15 17.48
C GLY A 913 -0.46 40.63 17.55
N ALA A 914 -1.59 39.92 17.66
CA ALA A 914 -1.64 38.47 17.62
C ALA A 914 -1.48 37.98 16.18
N ALA A 915 -0.68 36.93 15.96
CA ALA A 915 -0.53 36.33 14.64
C ALA A 915 -1.76 35.47 14.33
N ILE A 916 -2.43 35.79 13.23
CA ILE A 916 -3.60 35.06 12.72
C ILE A 916 -3.17 33.99 11.71
N LEU A 917 -2.14 34.30 10.93
CA LEU A 917 -1.55 33.37 9.97
C LEU A 917 -0.04 33.54 9.94
N THR A 918 0.74 32.45 9.90
CA THR A 918 2.21 32.50 9.87
C THR A 918 2.75 31.55 8.80
N SER A 919 3.73 32.00 8.03
CA SER A 919 4.41 31.17 7.03
C SER A 919 5.27 30.10 7.68
N PRO A 920 5.55 28.99 6.98
CA PRO A 920 6.71 28.17 7.28
C PRO A 920 7.99 29.03 7.35
N THR A 921 8.97 28.60 8.13
CA THR A 921 10.25 29.30 8.21
C THR A 921 11.08 29.07 6.95
N VAL A 922 11.74 30.11 6.45
CA VAL A 922 12.74 30.03 5.38
C VAL A 922 14.09 30.44 5.90
N THR A 923 15.14 29.95 5.26
CA THR A 923 16.52 30.27 5.62
C THR A 923 17.17 31.12 4.53
N GLY A 924 17.79 32.24 4.92
CA GLY A 924 18.49 33.16 4.01
C GLY A 924 19.91 33.44 4.47
N PHE A 925 20.83 33.65 3.52
CA PHE A 925 22.22 33.99 3.79
C PHE A 925 22.64 35.17 2.90
N PRO A 926 22.89 36.38 3.46
CA PRO A 926 23.34 37.51 2.67
C PRO A 926 24.71 37.20 2.06
N SER A 927 24.80 37.29 0.73
CA SER A 927 26.03 37.02 0.00
C SER A 927 26.11 37.91 -1.23
N ASP A 928 27.27 38.52 -1.42
CA ASP A 928 27.72 39.15 -2.66
C ASP A 928 28.12 38.12 -3.74
N ILE A 929 28.19 36.85 -3.35
CA ILE A 929 28.46 35.74 -4.25
C ILE A 929 27.12 35.13 -4.67
N LEU A 930 26.55 35.63 -5.76
CA LEU A 930 25.49 34.94 -6.49
C LEU A 930 26.07 33.65 -7.08
N ILE A 931 26.12 32.60 -6.26
CA ILE A 931 26.49 31.26 -6.72
C ILE A 931 25.30 30.71 -7.51
N TYR A 932 25.28 30.94 -8.82
CA TYR A 932 24.58 30.08 -9.77
C TYR A 932 25.49 28.86 -9.99
N LEU A 933 25.44 27.88 -9.07
CA LEU A 933 26.08 26.58 -9.32
C LEU A 933 25.09 25.70 -10.08
N PRO A 934 25.34 25.33 -11.34
CA PRO A 934 25.05 23.97 -11.74
C PRO A 934 25.98 23.09 -10.88
N ALA A 935 25.44 22.25 -10.00
CA ALA A 935 26.25 21.29 -9.28
C ALA A 935 26.77 20.22 -10.25
N ILE A 936 27.90 20.53 -10.91
CA ILE A 936 28.85 19.53 -11.41
C ILE A 936 29.89 19.36 -10.31
N SER A 937 29.84 18.27 -9.56
CA SER A 937 31.02 17.71 -8.91
C SER A 937 31.46 16.46 -9.67
N LYS A 938 32.32 16.67 -10.66
CA LYS A 938 33.17 15.63 -11.26
C LYS A 938 34.51 15.68 -10.53
N GLY A 939 34.99 14.53 -10.07
CA GLY A 939 36.03 14.39 -9.03
C GLY A 939 37.50 14.62 -9.45
N TRP A 940 38.35 13.71 -8.94
CA TRP A 940 39.83 13.63 -8.94
C TRP A 940 40.48 14.39 -7.77
N HIS A 941 41.11 13.77 -6.76
CA HIS A 941 41.88 12.51 -6.68
C HIS A 941 41.38 11.49 -5.64
#